data_AF-A4RQI1-F1
#
_entry.id   AF-A4RQI1-F1
#
_cell.length_a   1.000
_cell.length_b   1.000
_cell.length_c   1.000
_cell.angle_alpha   90.00
_cell.angle_beta   90.00
_cell.angle_gamma   90.00
#
_symmetry.space_group_name_H-M   'P 1'
#
loop_
_entity.id
_entity.type
_entity.pdbx_description
1 polymer ?
#
loop_
_entity_poly.entity_id
_entity_poly.type
_entity_poly.pdbx_seq_one_letter_code
_entity_poly.pdbx_strand_id
1 'polypeptide(L)'
;MEEDKDALSEYDVETLVKSDPVFNAEMSWLAFNWRVLAMAANEEVPIFERLRFVAISARNLDEFFAKRVGAIKRQAAAGLENLVKQRGREVWTPQETLQNVAAEVERQVDAQAALLEDHIVPALKAHNIYLEQYDDLSKDLRTKLGDYFEAQIEPVLDPRAIDPCHPFPFLGSLSLSIAVELEDAFKQEKFAIVSVPAALERWIRVGDSKDSSEQRFLPLEQLIEANMEKLFRGCNIRDTHVFRVTRNADIERNEDEAEDLLEMMADEVRERRFASFVRLEVQDTMPEYIRDKLIDSLDGITLTDVITVPHRAPLGFGTIDSLPVNFGMDIEMLYPPWSPRTHPRLEQIRGSEGTIFSAISEGDILVHHPYVSFATSTQAFIEEAARDPDVLSIKSTLYRTSDNSPIVRALIKAAENGKQVAVLVELKARFDEARNVGFAQRLETAGCNVAYGVKGVKTHSKASLVVRREGKKLVKYVHIGTGNYNPSTAGIYTDFGLLSRDDQLGDDVSNLFKFLMGHHYQERFNKLIVAPLRMQNEFVEMIEREAENALKGKPASIIAKMNGLDDAVICAALYRASQAGVKIHLIIRGICRVRPGIPGVSENIRVVSIVGRFLEHHRVFRFENNGSPEFYMGSADLMRRNLLRRVEVITRVYDPKIQTELQEVLDACLTDQVLAWEMGSDGRYYRTPTSRQVAANHLAHDPGKGRLMKMAATDGLHVALMADTLKMMKRSDKRANLATLATKKVKKVERAPKEVRARVLKTNAPEVNDKTDVIEQQVQAKAPENTRPKFEDVISVEEGVIMRSVEDSADES
;
A
#
# COMPACT_ATOMS: atom_id res chain seq x y z
N MET A 1 2.62 -6.70 -28.97
CA MET A 1 3.79 -5.81 -28.77
C MET A 1 3.99 -4.83 -29.91
N GLU A 2 3.86 -5.22 -31.18
CA GLU A 2 3.77 -4.27 -32.32
C GLU A 2 2.30 -3.88 -32.61
N GLU A 3 1.36 -4.83 -32.59
CA GLU A 3 -0.07 -4.57 -32.87
C GLU A 3 -0.73 -3.52 -31.95
N ASP A 4 -0.30 -3.40 -30.68
CA ASP A 4 -0.83 -2.38 -29.75
C ASP A 4 -0.23 -0.98 -29.96
N LYS A 5 0.98 -0.87 -30.54
CA LYS A 5 1.64 0.44 -30.72
C LYS A 5 1.04 1.22 -31.87
N ASP A 6 0.73 0.51 -32.96
CA ASP A 6 0.12 1.12 -34.14
C ASP A 6 -1.32 1.57 -33.82
N ALA A 7 -2.07 0.81 -33.02
CA ALA A 7 -3.42 1.18 -32.58
C ALA A 7 -3.45 2.46 -31.72
N LEU A 8 -2.48 2.65 -30.82
CA LEU A 8 -2.41 3.85 -29.97
C LEU A 8 -1.92 5.10 -30.72
N SER A 9 -1.23 4.93 -31.85
CA SER A 9 -0.74 6.05 -32.67
C SER A 9 -1.86 6.76 -33.44
N GLU A 10 -3.01 6.10 -33.62
CA GLU A 10 -4.19 6.69 -34.24
C GLU A 10 -5.02 7.55 -33.28
N TYR A 11 -4.74 7.49 -31.97
CA TYR A 11 -5.50 8.24 -30.98
C TYR A 11 -5.04 9.69 -30.91
N ASP A 12 -6.01 10.60 -30.93
CA ASP A 12 -5.74 11.99 -30.58
C ASP A 12 -5.46 12.14 -29.07
N VAL A 13 -4.94 13.30 -28.68
CA VAL A 13 -4.59 13.62 -27.29
C VAL A 13 -5.81 13.49 -26.36
N GLU A 14 -7.00 13.84 -26.85
CA GLU A 14 -8.23 13.83 -26.06
C GLU A 14 -8.71 12.39 -25.77
N THR A 15 -8.54 11.49 -26.74
CA THR A 15 -8.84 10.06 -26.61
C THR A 15 -7.85 9.39 -25.65
N LEU A 16 -6.55 9.69 -25.76
CA LEU A 16 -5.52 9.12 -24.89
C LEU A 16 -5.72 9.44 -23.40
N VAL A 17 -6.17 10.65 -23.07
CA VAL A 17 -6.42 11.04 -21.66
C VAL A 17 -7.78 10.59 -21.12
N LYS A 18 -8.56 9.85 -21.93
CA LYS A 18 -9.85 9.27 -21.54
C LYS A 18 -9.86 7.74 -21.61
N SER A 19 -8.98 7.12 -22.40
CA SER A 19 -8.91 5.68 -22.64
C SER A 19 -8.25 4.94 -21.46
N ASP A 20 -8.94 3.98 -20.84
CA ASP A 20 -8.42 3.18 -19.71
C ASP A 20 -7.19 2.32 -20.04
N PRO A 21 -7.07 1.69 -21.23
CA PRO A 21 -5.84 1.01 -21.64
C PRO A 21 -4.56 1.86 -21.52
N VAL A 22 -4.69 3.18 -21.59
CA VAL A 22 -3.58 4.15 -21.47
C VAL A 22 -3.59 4.86 -20.12
N PHE A 23 -4.78 5.20 -19.59
CA PHE A 23 -4.98 6.19 -18.54
C PHE A 23 -5.61 5.63 -17.25
N ASN A 24 -5.60 4.31 -17.02
CA ASN A 24 -6.16 3.72 -15.79
C ASN A 24 -5.24 3.92 -14.56
N ALA A 25 -5.76 4.51 -13.46
CA ALA A 25 -4.96 4.81 -12.27
C ALA A 25 -4.67 3.57 -11.42
N GLU A 26 -5.62 2.65 -11.36
CA GLU A 26 -5.58 1.45 -10.54
C GLU A 26 -4.51 0.50 -11.08
N MET A 27 -4.48 0.28 -12.39
CA MET A 27 -3.44 -0.52 -13.05
C MET A 27 -2.05 0.13 -12.92
N SER A 28 -1.97 1.46 -13.06
CA SER A 28 -0.71 2.21 -12.85
C SER A 28 -0.21 2.08 -11.41
N TRP A 29 -1.11 2.08 -10.43
CA TRP A 29 -0.79 1.84 -9.02
C TRP A 29 -0.32 0.39 -8.77
N LEU A 30 -0.98 -0.60 -9.38
CA LEU A 30 -0.57 -2.01 -9.26
C LEU A 30 0.80 -2.23 -9.90
N ALA A 31 1.11 -1.56 -11.01
CA ALA A 31 2.44 -1.55 -11.61
C ALA A 31 3.51 -0.88 -10.71
N PHE A 32 3.14 0.08 -9.87
CA PHE A 32 4.02 0.56 -8.79
C PHE A 32 4.28 -0.55 -7.76
N ASN A 33 3.25 -1.26 -7.31
CA ASN A 33 3.44 -2.28 -6.30
C ASN A 33 4.30 -3.47 -6.79
N TRP A 34 4.24 -3.79 -8.08
CA TRP A 34 5.18 -4.72 -8.71
C TRP A 34 6.64 -4.28 -8.61
N ARG A 35 6.92 -2.98 -8.78
CA ARG A 35 8.27 -2.42 -8.60
C ARG A 35 8.73 -2.46 -7.13
N VAL A 36 7.80 -2.50 -6.17
CA VAL A 36 8.12 -2.76 -4.76
C VAL A 36 8.45 -4.24 -4.55
N LEU A 37 7.61 -5.14 -5.04
CA LEU A 37 7.85 -6.59 -4.95
C LEU A 37 9.15 -7.02 -5.65
N ALA A 38 9.51 -6.31 -6.72
CA ALA A 38 10.79 -6.45 -7.40
C ALA A 38 12.03 -6.36 -6.50
N MET A 39 11.95 -5.56 -5.43
CA MET A 39 13.04 -5.41 -4.48
C MET A 39 13.21 -6.66 -3.62
N ALA A 40 12.13 -7.40 -3.33
CA ALA A 40 12.21 -8.70 -2.68
C ALA A 40 12.84 -9.78 -3.57
N ALA A 41 12.70 -9.64 -4.89
CA ALA A 41 13.33 -10.53 -5.88
C ALA A 41 14.82 -10.19 -6.14
N ASN A 42 15.30 -9.02 -5.73
CA ASN A 42 16.67 -8.60 -5.98
C ASN A 42 17.64 -9.23 -4.96
N GLU A 43 18.55 -10.08 -5.42
CA GLU A 43 19.54 -10.74 -4.55
C GLU A 43 20.61 -9.80 -3.99
N GLU A 44 20.80 -8.60 -4.56
CA GLU A 44 21.67 -7.56 -4.00
C GLU A 44 21.07 -6.89 -2.76
N VAL A 45 19.76 -7.08 -2.53
CA VAL A 45 19.08 -6.60 -1.32
C VAL A 45 19.31 -7.60 -0.19
N PRO A 46 19.73 -7.15 1.01
CA PRO A 46 19.91 -8.03 2.15
C PRO A 46 18.67 -8.87 2.46
N ILE A 47 18.85 -10.11 2.90
CA ILE A 47 17.77 -11.10 2.96
C ILE A 47 16.57 -10.66 3.82
N PHE A 48 16.81 -10.02 4.96
CA PHE A 48 15.72 -9.55 5.81
C PHE A 48 15.03 -8.31 5.22
N GLU A 49 15.76 -7.49 4.45
CA GLU A 49 15.16 -6.39 3.70
C GLU A 49 14.29 -6.91 2.54
N ARG A 50 14.66 -8.03 1.90
CA ARG A 50 13.80 -8.70 0.91
C ARG A 50 12.49 -9.17 1.53
N LEU A 51 12.54 -9.75 2.74
CA LEU A 51 11.35 -10.10 3.53
C LEU A 51 10.48 -8.87 3.83
N ARG A 52 11.11 -7.75 4.23
CA ARG A 52 10.41 -6.47 4.42
C ARG A 52 9.75 -5.97 3.15
N PHE A 53 10.37 -6.11 1.98
CA PHE A 53 9.75 -5.69 0.72
C PHE A 53 8.53 -6.54 0.35
N VAL A 54 8.50 -7.84 0.67
CA VAL A 54 7.28 -8.67 0.57
C VAL A 54 6.21 -8.06 1.48
N ALA A 55 6.53 -7.81 2.75
CA ALA A 55 5.60 -7.22 3.72
C ALA A 55 5.07 -5.84 3.30
N ILE A 56 5.95 -4.97 2.79
CA ILE A 56 5.58 -3.63 2.30
C ILE A 56 4.65 -3.76 1.09
N SER A 57 4.95 -4.64 0.14
CA SER A 57 4.09 -4.85 -1.03
C SER A 57 2.69 -5.36 -0.64
N ALA A 58 2.59 -6.18 0.41
CA ALA A 58 1.33 -6.65 0.95
C ALA A 58 0.57 -5.56 1.72
N ARG A 59 1.25 -4.77 2.57
CA ARG A 59 0.65 -3.62 3.25
C ARG A 59 0.15 -2.56 2.27
N ASN A 60 0.86 -2.36 1.16
CA ASN A 60 0.38 -1.51 0.08
C ASN A 60 -0.94 -2.04 -0.51
N LEU A 61 -1.05 -3.35 -0.75
CA LEU A 61 -2.30 -3.98 -1.21
C LEU A 61 -3.41 -3.82 -0.18
N ASP A 62 -3.13 -4.05 1.11
CA ASP A 62 -4.09 -3.82 2.21
C ASP A 62 -4.68 -2.40 2.13
N GLU A 63 -3.83 -1.38 1.96
CA GLU A 63 -4.28 0.02 1.79
C GLU A 63 -5.06 0.23 0.48
N PHE A 64 -4.63 -0.39 -0.61
CA PHE A 64 -5.28 -0.31 -1.91
C PHE A 64 -6.71 -0.86 -1.86
N PHE A 65 -6.92 -2.02 -1.23
CA PHE A 65 -8.24 -2.59 -1.04
C PHE A 65 -9.11 -1.71 -0.14
N ALA A 66 -8.58 -1.35 1.03
CA ALA A 66 -9.31 -0.54 2.01
C ALA A 66 -9.75 0.82 1.46
N LYS A 67 -9.04 1.40 0.48
CA LYS A 67 -9.33 2.73 -0.06
C LYS A 67 -9.86 2.73 -1.48
N ARG A 68 -9.11 2.18 -2.43
CA ARG A 68 -9.42 2.28 -3.86
C ARG A 68 -10.50 1.30 -4.27
N VAL A 69 -10.35 0.02 -3.90
CA VAL A 69 -11.38 -1.00 -4.20
C VAL A 69 -12.69 -0.63 -3.49
N GLY A 70 -12.63 -0.21 -2.23
CA GLY A 70 -13.79 0.32 -1.51
C GLY A 70 -14.51 1.46 -2.24
N ALA A 71 -13.76 2.43 -2.79
CA ALA A 71 -14.35 3.52 -3.57
C ALA A 71 -14.97 3.06 -4.91
N ILE A 72 -14.33 2.13 -5.62
CA ILE A 72 -14.84 1.57 -6.89
C ILE A 72 -16.13 0.79 -6.64
N LYS A 73 -16.20 -0.01 -5.57
CA LYS A 73 -17.41 -0.75 -5.19
C LYS A 73 -18.59 0.18 -4.86
N ARG A 74 -18.33 1.32 -4.21
CA ARG A 74 -19.39 2.33 -4.02
C ARG A 74 -19.88 2.93 -5.33
N GLN A 75 -18.99 3.21 -6.27
CA GLN A 75 -19.37 3.70 -7.61
C GLN A 75 -20.22 2.67 -8.36
N ALA A 76 -19.86 1.38 -8.27
CA ALA A 76 -20.63 0.28 -8.81
C ALA A 76 -22.05 0.23 -8.20
N ALA A 77 -22.14 0.26 -6.86
CA ALA A 77 -23.42 0.23 -6.13
C ALA A 77 -24.32 1.44 -6.43
N ALA A 78 -23.74 2.62 -6.68
CA ALA A 78 -24.47 3.82 -7.04
C ALA A 78 -24.97 3.84 -8.50
N GLY A 79 -24.79 2.75 -9.27
CA GLY A 79 -25.33 2.64 -10.63
C GLY A 79 -24.61 3.51 -11.66
N LEU A 80 -23.37 3.97 -11.38
CA LEU A 80 -22.58 4.77 -12.32
C LEU A 80 -22.17 4.00 -13.60
N GLU A 81 -22.47 2.70 -13.69
CA GLU A 81 -22.30 1.88 -14.90
C GLU A 81 -22.90 2.52 -16.16
N ASN A 82 -24.05 3.17 -16.02
CA ASN A 82 -24.76 3.78 -17.15
C ASN A 82 -24.10 5.07 -17.65
N LEU A 83 -23.37 5.80 -16.80
CA LEU A 83 -22.63 7.01 -17.18
C LEU A 83 -21.33 6.68 -17.93
N VAL A 84 -20.74 5.51 -17.68
CA VAL A 84 -19.51 5.06 -18.37
C VAL A 84 -19.83 4.52 -19.76
N LYS A 85 -20.94 3.80 -19.93
CA LYS A 85 -21.40 3.32 -21.25
C LYS A 85 -21.63 4.44 -22.28
N GLN A 86 -21.84 5.68 -21.82
CA GLN A 86 -21.97 6.87 -22.67
C GLN A 86 -20.63 7.49 -23.10
N ARG A 87 -19.49 7.10 -22.48
CA ARG A 87 -18.16 7.70 -22.69
C ARG A 87 -17.30 7.00 -23.75
N GLY A 88 -17.84 5.99 -24.43
CA GLY A 88 -17.15 5.25 -25.50
C GLY A 88 -16.67 3.87 -25.06
N ARG A 89 -16.15 3.09 -26.02
CA ARG A 89 -15.82 1.66 -25.86
C ARG A 89 -14.54 1.38 -25.06
N GLU A 90 -13.74 2.41 -24.77
CA GLU A 90 -12.39 2.26 -24.19
C GLU A 90 -12.31 2.66 -22.72
N VAL A 91 -13.45 2.89 -22.07
CA VAL A 91 -13.54 3.21 -20.65
C VAL A 91 -14.16 2.02 -19.94
N TRP A 92 -13.47 1.49 -18.93
CA TRP A 92 -13.92 0.38 -18.13
C TRP A 92 -15.04 0.82 -17.19
N THR A 93 -16.09 0.02 -17.12
CA THR A 93 -17.08 0.10 -16.05
C THR A 93 -16.43 -0.19 -14.69
N PRO A 94 -17.04 0.23 -13.57
CA PRO A 94 -16.55 -0.12 -12.23
C PRO A 94 -16.35 -1.64 -12.05
N GLN A 95 -17.25 -2.47 -12.57
CA GLN A 95 -17.15 -3.93 -12.53
C GLN A 95 -15.98 -4.47 -13.35
N GLU A 96 -15.79 -4.00 -14.58
CA GLU A 96 -14.62 -4.38 -15.38
C GLU A 96 -13.32 -3.96 -14.70
N THR A 97 -13.30 -2.79 -14.06
CA THR A 97 -12.15 -2.34 -13.26
C THR A 97 -11.88 -3.30 -12.10
N LEU A 98 -12.91 -3.70 -11.34
CA LEU A 98 -12.77 -4.65 -10.23
C LEU A 98 -12.25 -6.01 -10.71
N GLN A 99 -12.74 -6.52 -11.84
CA GLN A 99 -12.29 -7.79 -12.43
C GLN A 99 -10.82 -7.73 -12.85
N ASN A 100 -10.41 -6.68 -13.57
CA ASN A 100 -9.02 -6.49 -13.98
C ASN A 100 -8.09 -6.32 -12.79
N VAL A 101 -8.53 -5.58 -11.76
CA VAL A 101 -7.81 -5.41 -10.50
C VAL A 101 -7.64 -6.74 -9.78
N ALA A 102 -8.71 -7.53 -9.62
CA ALA A 102 -8.64 -8.83 -8.97
C ALA A 102 -7.64 -9.75 -9.67
N ALA A 103 -7.71 -9.87 -10.99
CA ALA A 103 -6.80 -10.70 -11.78
C ALA A 103 -5.32 -10.26 -11.71
N GLU A 104 -5.04 -8.97 -11.52
CA GLU A 104 -3.67 -8.47 -11.32
C GLU A 104 -3.19 -8.65 -9.88
N VAL A 105 -4.08 -8.51 -8.89
CA VAL A 105 -3.77 -8.76 -7.48
C VAL A 105 -3.46 -10.22 -7.23
N GLU A 106 -4.25 -11.16 -7.78
CA GLU A 106 -3.97 -12.60 -7.68
C GLU A 106 -2.55 -12.92 -8.16
N ARG A 107 -2.16 -12.36 -9.31
CA ARG A 107 -0.79 -12.52 -9.84
C ARG A 107 0.28 -11.95 -8.90
N GLN A 108 0.01 -10.83 -8.21
CA GLN A 108 0.93 -10.28 -7.21
C GLN A 108 1.05 -11.16 -5.97
N VAL A 109 -0.07 -11.67 -5.48
CA VAL A 109 -0.12 -12.53 -4.29
C VAL A 109 0.56 -13.87 -4.56
N ASP A 110 0.35 -14.46 -5.73
CA ASP A 110 1.08 -15.66 -6.15
C ASP A 110 2.58 -15.41 -6.23
N ALA A 111 3.00 -14.26 -6.75
CA ALA A 111 4.41 -13.89 -6.80
C ALA A 111 4.99 -13.61 -5.40
N GLN A 112 4.22 -13.03 -4.48
CA GLN A 112 4.62 -12.88 -3.07
C GLN A 112 4.85 -14.24 -2.41
N ALA A 113 3.92 -15.18 -2.58
CA ALA A 113 4.02 -16.53 -2.05
C ALA A 113 5.26 -17.25 -2.62
N ALA A 114 5.43 -17.24 -3.94
CA ALA A 114 6.57 -17.85 -4.61
C ALA A 114 7.92 -17.26 -4.14
N LEU A 115 8.04 -15.93 -4.07
CA LEU A 115 9.26 -15.29 -3.58
C LEU A 115 9.57 -15.64 -2.13
N LEU A 116 8.53 -15.70 -1.28
CA LEU A 116 8.68 -16.09 0.11
C LEU A 116 9.18 -17.53 0.23
N GLU A 117 8.47 -18.48 -0.38
CA GLU A 117 8.70 -19.92 -0.22
C GLU A 117 9.96 -20.43 -0.94
N ASP A 118 10.16 -20.03 -2.19
CA ASP A 118 11.21 -20.62 -3.04
C ASP A 118 12.56 -19.90 -2.88
N HIS A 119 12.57 -18.66 -2.38
CA HIS A 119 13.78 -17.84 -2.30
C HIS A 119 14.09 -17.34 -0.90
N ILE A 120 13.13 -16.71 -0.21
CA ILE A 120 13.42 -16.01 1.05
C ILE A 120 13.53 -16.99 2.23
N VAL A 121 12.57 -17.89 2.40
CA VAL A 121 12.58 -18.90 3.48
C VAL A 121 13.82 -19.80 3.41
N PRO A 122 14.24 -20.34 2.24
CA PRO A 122 15.47 -21.11 2.13
C PRO A 122 16.72 -20.30 2.47
N ALA A 123 16.75 -19.01 2.12
CA ALA A 123 17.87 -18.13 2.44
C ALA A 123 17.92 -17.78 3.94
N LEU A 124 16.77 -17.50 4.58
CA LEU A 124 16.69 -17.33 6.04
C LEU A 124 17.18 -18.58 6.78
N LYS A 125 16.82 -19.78 6.28
CA LYS A 125 17.28 -21.05 6.82
C LYS A 125 18.80 -21.19 6.79
N ALA A 126 19.46 -20.70 5.74
CA ALA A 126 20.93 -20.68 5.65
C ALA A 126 21.57 -19.76 6.71
N HIS A 127 20.82 -18.80 7.24
CA HIS A 127 21.19 -17.94 8.37
C HIS A 127 20.60 -18.42 9.72
N ASN A 128 20.26 -19.72 9.83
CA ASN A 128 19.70 -20.34 11.04
C ASN A 128 18.37 -19.73 11.53
N ILE A 129 17.63 -19.06 10.64
CA ILE A 129 16.28 -18.56 10.89
C ILE A 129 15.28 -19.48 10.21
N TYR A 130 14.41 -20.11 11.00
CA TYR A 130 13.47 -21.11 10.52
C TYR A 130 12.03 -20.61 10.72
N LEU A 131 11.24 -20.64 9.64
CA LEU A 131 9.79 -20.55 9.74
C LEU A 131 9.25 -21.98 9.74
N GLU A 132 8.79 -22.42 10.90
CA GLU A 132 8.32 -23.79 11.12
C GLU A 132 6.84 -23.92 10.78
N GLN A 133 6.45 -25.13 10.41
CA GLN A 133 5.06 -25.56 10.37
C GLN A 133 4.78 -26.40 11.62
N TYR A 134 3.59 -26.30 12.20
CA TYR A 134 3.24 -27.06 13.40
C TYR A 134 3.47 -28.57 13.22
N ASP A 135 3.14 -29.08 12.03
CA ASP A 135 3.29 -30.50 11.69
C ASP A 135 4.73 -30.98 11.51
N ASP A 136 5.69 -30.07 11.43
CA ASP A 136 7.12 -30.39 11.37
C ASP A 136 7.77 -30.38 12.77
N LEU A 137 7.06 -29.91 13.81
CA LEU A 137 7.59 -29.83 15.16
C LEU A 137 7.71 -31.19 15.84
N SER A 138 8.73 -31.34 16.68
CA SER A 138 8.94 -32.53 17.51
C SER A 138 7.84 -32.69 18.55
N LYS A 139 7.60 -33.94 18.97
CA LYS A 139 6.57 -34.25 19.98
C LYS A 139 6.77 -33.49 21.30
N ASP A 140 8.02 -33.32 21.74
CA ASP A 140 8.36 -32.55 22.95
C ASP A 140 7.97 -31.07 22.82
N LEU A 141 8.29 -30.45 21.68
CA LEU A 141 7.93 -29.06 21.40
C LEU A 141 6.42 -28.89 21.31
N ARG A 142 5.69 -29.82 20.67
CA ARG A 142 4.23 -29.77 20.61
C ARG A 142 3.59 -29.83 22.00
N THR A 143 4.10 -30.67 22.89
CA THR A 143 3.63 -30.73 24.29
C THR A 143 3.85 -29.39 25.00
N LYS A 144 5.08 -28.85 24.95
CA LYS A 144 5.41 -27.54 25.56
C LYS A 144 4.55 -26.40 25.02
N LEU A 145 4.32 -26.38 23.70
CA LEU A 145 3.45 -25.38 23.07
C LEU A 145 1.98 -25.58 23.43
N GLY A 146 1.55 -26.83 23.65
CA GLY A 146 0.23 -27.13 24.20
C GLY A 146 0.03 -26.56 25.61
N ASP A 147 1.03 -26.67 26.48
CA ASP A 147 1.01 -26.10 27.83
C ASP A 147 1.02 -24.55 27.78
N TYR A 148 1.85 -23.98 26.89
CA TYR A 148 1.88 -22.54 26.65
C TYR A 148 0.54 -22.02 26.12
N PHE A 149 -0.10 -22.76 25.21
CA PHE A 149 -1.41 -22.43 24.69
C PHE A 149 -2.46 -22.33 25.80
N GLU A 150 -2.58 -23.36 26.65
CA GLU A 150 -3.55 -23.36 27.77
C GLU A 150 -3.28 -22.23 28.77
N ALA A 151 -2.01 -21.94 29.07
CA ALA A 151 -1.65 -20.96 30.08
C ALA A 151 -1.74 -19.51 29.61
N GLN A 152 -1.47 -19.22 28.32
CA GLN A 152 -1.24 -17.86 27.83
C GLN A 152 -2.15 -17.46 26.66
N ILE A 153 -2.67 -18.43 25.88
CA ILE A 153 -3.43 -18.16 24.65
C ILE A 153 -4.92 -18.46 24.84
N GLU A 154 -5.28 -19.67 25.29
CA GLU A 154 -6.68 -20.09 25.54
C GLU A 154 -7.48 -19.03 26.33
N PRO A 155 -6.96 -18.44 27.43
CA PRO A 155 -7.75 -17.51 28.25
C PRO A 155 -8.13 -16.19 27.55
N VAL A 156 -7.47 -15.84 26.45
CA VAL A 156 -7.75 -14.62 25.68
C VAL A 156 -8.51 -14.88 24.38
N LEU A 157 -8.80 -16.15 24.06
CA LEU A 157 -9.60 -16.53 22.90
C LEU A 157 -11.09 -16.52 23.25
N ASP A 158 -11.90 -16.01 22.31
CA ASP A 158 -13.37 -15.99 22.40
C ASP A 158 -13.95 -16.77 21.20
N PRO A 159 -14.12 -18.10 21.30
CA PRO A 159 -14.71 -18.90 20.23
C PRO A 159 -16.21 -18.61 20.11
N ARG A 160 -16.67 -18.31 18.89
CA ARG A 160 -18.07 -17.93 18.64
C ARG A 160 -18.77 -18.89 17.70
N ALA A 161 -19.80 -19.57 18.20
CA ALA A 161 -20.71 -20.37 17.39
C ALA A 161 -21.54 -19.46 16.47
N ILE A 162 -21.87 -19.96 15.28
CA ILE A 162 -22.67 -19.28 14.26
C ILE A 162 -23.94 -20.08 14.05
N ASP A 163 -25.08 -19.54 14.49
CA ASP A 163 -26.41 -20.14 14.37
C ASP A 163 -27.49 -19.04 14.45
N PRO A 164 -28.79 -19.35 14.26
CA PRO A 164 -29.84 -18.31 14.31
C PRO A 164 -29.91 -17.50 15.61
N CYS A 165 -29.42 -18.03 16.73
CA CYS A 165 -29.34 -17.34 18.02
C CYS A 165 -28.00 -16.60 18.20
N HIS A 166 -26.96 -16.98 17.47
CA HIS A 166 -25.62 -16.42 17.53
C HIS A 166 -25.18 -15.90 16.15
N PRO A 167 -25.42 -14.60 15.85
CA PRO A 167 -25.11 -14.03 14.54
C PRO A 167 -23.60 -13.96 14.30
N PHE A 168 -23.24 -13.75 13.03
CA PHE A 168 -21.84 -13.65 12.62
C PHE A 168 -21.09 -12.57 13.42
N PRO A 169 -19.92 -12.88 14.00
CA PRO A 169 -19.23 -12.00 14.91
C PRO A 169 -18.63 -10.79 14.19
N PHE A 170 -18.40 -9.73 14.96
CA PHE A 170 -17.62 -8.62 14.48
C PHE A 170 -16.17 -9.06 14.21
N LEU A 171 -15.71 -8.89 12.98
CA LEU A 171 -14.31 -9.07 12.58
C LEU A 171 -13.63 -7.72 12.34
N GLY A 172 -12.45 -7.51 12.92
CA GLY A 172 -11.64 -6.32 12.67
C GLY A 172 -11.07 -6.29 11.26
N SER A 173 -10.75 -5.10 10.74
CA SER A 173 -10.01 -5.03 9.47
C SER A 173 -8.60 -5.60 9.65
N LEU A 174 -8.14 -6.38 8.67
CA LEU A 174 -6.85 -7.06 8.63
C LEU A 174 -6.67 -8.14 9.71
N SER A 175 -7.73 -8.52 10.43
CA SER A 175 -7.67 -9.58 11.43
C SER A 175 -7.60 -10.97 10.78
N LEU A 176 -6.74 -11.82 11.31
CA LEU A 176 -6.75 -13.25 11.02
C LEU A 176 -7.83 -13.92 11.87
N SER A 177 -8.58 -14.82 11.26
CA SER A 177 -9.66 -15.57 11.88
C SER A 177 -9.64 -17.01 11.35
N ILE A 178 -10.18 -17.94 12.13
CA ILE A 178 -10.24 -19.36 11.80
C ILE A 178 -11.71 -19.75 11.73
N ALA A 179 -12.14 -20.25 10.59
CA ALA A 179 -13.43 -20.89 10.41
C ALA A 179 -13.31 -22.35 10.86
N VAL A 180 -14.22 -22.80 11.72
CA VAL A 180 -14.19 -24.13 12.34
C VAL A 180 -15.49 -24.85 12.03
N GLU A 181 -15.38 -26.00 11.37
CA GLU A 181 -16.49 -26.95 11.28
C GLU A 181 -16.36 -27.99 12.37
N LEU A 182 -17.43 -28.16 13.12
CA LEU A 182 -17.47 -29.09 14.24
C LEU A 182 -18.79 -29.86 14.27
N GLU A 183 -18.72 -31.05 14.83
CA GLU A 183 -19.88 -31.89 15.13
C GLU A 183 -20.07 -31.90 16.65
N ASP A 184 -21.26 -31.51 17.12
CA ASP A 184 -21.56 -31.54 18.54
C ASP A 184 -21.84 -32.97 19.05
N ALA A 185 -22.04 -33.11 20.36
CA ALA A 185 -22.33 -34.41 20.98
C ALA A 185 -23.62 -35.08 20.46
N PHE A 186 -24.51 -34.34 19.80
CA PHE A 186 -25.74 -34.83 19.18
C PHE A 186 -25.59 -35.13 17.68
N LYS A 187 -24.36 -35.12 17.18
CA LYS A 187 -24.02 -35.31 15.75
C LYS A 187 -24.59 -34.22 14.84
N GLN A 188 -24.85 -33.03 15.37
CA GLN A 188 -25.26 -31.90 14.56
C GLN A 188 -24.03 -31.14 14.08
N GLU A 189 -24.06 -30.76 12.81
CA GLU A 189 -23.05 -29.88 12.22
C GLU A 189 -23.23 -28.47 12.79
N LYS A 190 -22.11 -27.89 13.22
CA LYS A 190 -22.02 -26.54 13.74
C LYS A 190 -20.87 -25.83 13.04
N PHE A 191 -21.01 -24.52 12.96
CA PHE A 191 -19.99 -23.64 12.43
C PHE A 191 -19.58 -22.65 13.53
N ALA A 192 -18.29 -22.42 13.67
CA ALA A 192 -17.76 -21.47 14.64
C ALA A 192 -16.62 -20.66 14.04
N ILE A 193 -16.37 -19.50 14.65
CA ILE A 193 -15.26 -18.61 14.29
C ILE A 193 -14.42 -18.32 15.52
N VAL A 194 -13.11 -18.43 15.35
CA VAL A 194 -12.12 -18.05 16.36
C VAL A 194 -11.26 -16.94 15.79
N SER A 195 -11.24 -15.77 16.43
CA SER A 195 -10.39 -14.66 15.97
C SER A 195 -9.01 -14.75 16.60
N VAL A 196 -7.96 -14.53 15.79
CA VAL A 196 -6.57 -14.47 16.29
C VAL A 196 -6.36 -13.11 16.97
N PRO A 197 -6.06 -13.06 18.29
CA PRO A 197 -6.00 -11.80 19.02
C PRO A 197 -4.81 -10.94 18.60
N ALA A 198 -5.06 -9.69 18.19
CA ALA A 198 -4.00 -8.75 17.81
C ALA A 198 -3.11 -8.30 18.99
N ALA A 199 -3.54 -8.55 20.24
CA ALA A 199 -2.75 -8.26 21.43
C ALA A 199 -1.60 -9.25 21.66
N LEU A 200 -1.63 -10.42 21.01
CA LEU A 200 -0.59 -11.43 21.07
C LEU A 200 0.42 -11.25 19.93
N GLU A 201 1.66 -11.65 20.17
CA GLU A 201 2.66 -11.72 19.11
C GLU A 201 2.28 -12.80 18.11
N ARG A 202 2.22 -12.45 16.82
CA ARG A 202 1.90 -13.41 15.75
C ARG A 202 2.95 -14.51 15.61
N TRP A 203 4.22 -14.21 15.85
CA TRP A 203 5.33 -15.14 15.63
C TRP A 203 5.87 -15.66 16.95
N ILE A 204 5.52 -16.89 17.29
CA ILE A 204 5.95 -17.55 18.52
C ILE A 204 7.34 -18.13 18.31
N ARG A 205 8.30 -17.74 19.14
CA ARG A 205 9.62 -18.38 19.14
C ARG A 205 9.52 -19.78 19.75
N VAL A 206 9.98 -20.81 19.03
CA VAL A 206 9.91 -22.21 19.46
C VAL A 206 11.32 -22.78 19.71
N GLY A 207 11.47 -23.62 20.74
CA GLY A 207 12.73 -24.29 21.08
C GLY A 207 13.48 -23.73 22.29
N ASP A 208 14.34 -24.58 22.89
CA ASP A 208 15.02 -24.30 24.15
C ASP A 208 16.39 -23.64 23.92
N SER A 209 16.41 -22.31 23.88
CA SER A 209 17.45 -21.44 24.48
C SER A 209 17.43 -20.06 23.82
N LYS A 210 17.39 -19.00 24.63
CA LYS A 210 17.63 -17.62 24.15
C LYS A 210 19.04 -17.48 23.53
N ASP A 211 19.96 -18.36 23.91
CA ASP A 211 21.37 -18.43 23.48
C ASP A 211 21.63 -19.43 22.34
N SER A 212 20.59 -20.10 21.82
CA SER A 212 20.71 -20.92 20.61
C SER A 212 20.99 -20.02 19.40
N SER A 213 21.96 -20.41 18.57
CA SER A 213 22.20 -19.78 17.27
C SER A 213 21.04 -19.98 16.30
N GLU A 214 20.22 -21.02 16.51
CA GLU A 214 19.01 -21.27 15.74
C GLU A 214 17.81 -20.52 16.32
N GLN A 215 17.10 -19.82 15.45
CA GLN A 215 15.90 -19.05 15.77
C GLN A 215 14.74 -19.62 14.96
N ARG A 216 13.79 -20.25 15.65
CA ARG A 216 12.65 -20.91 15.03
C ARG A 216 11.37 -20.17 15.40
N PHE A 217 10.53 -19.89 14.42
CA PHE A 217 9.29 -19.14 14.59
C PHE A 217 8.10 -19.93 14.04
N LEU A 218 7.03 -20.04 14.83
CA LEU A 218 5.76 -20.65 14.46
C LEU A 218 4.68 -19.56 14.41
N PRO A 219 3.83 -19.50 13.36
CA PRO A 219 2.67 -18.62 13.34
C PRO A 219 1.67 -18.98 14.45
N LEU A 220 1.14 -17.97 15.14
CA LEU A 220 0.17 -18.12 16.22
C LEU A 220 -1.10 -18.84 15.76
N GLU A 221 -1.58 -18.52 14.55
CA GLU A 221 -2.76 -19.14 13.96
C GLU A 221 -2.66 -20.68 13.90
N GLN A 222 -1.49 -21.23 13.56
CA GLN A 222 -1.29 -22.69 13.51
C GLN A 222 -1.31 -23.33 14.89
N LEU A 223 -0.81 -22.62 15.91
CA LEU A 223 -0.87 -23.13 17.27
C LEU A 223 -2.32 -23.17 17.77
N ILE A 224 -3.15 -22.20 17.37
CA ILE A 224 -4.58 -22.17 17.70
C ILE A 224 -5.30 -23.31 16.97
N GLU A 225 -5.08 -23.48 15.66
CA GLU A 225 -5.65 -24.59 14.87
C GLU A 225 -5.32 -25.96 15.48
N ALA A 226 -4.06 -26.19 15.84
CA ALA A 226 -3.63 -27.46 16.41
C ALA A 226 -4.21 -27.77 17.80
N ASN A 227 -4.71 -26.76 18.52
CA ASN A 227 -5.30 -26.92 19.86
C ASN A 227 -6.82 -26.67 19.85
N MET A 228 -7.47 -26.70 18.68
CA MET A 228 -8.90 -26.38 18.54
C MET A 228 -9.81 -27.29 19.40
N GLU A 229 -9.43 -28.55 19.60
CA GLU A 229 -10.14 -29.51 20.47
C GLU A 229 -10.22 -29.04 21.93
N LYS A 230 -9.22 -28.27 22.42
CA LYS A 230 -9.22 -27.74 23.79
C LYS A 230 -10.21 -26.60 23.96
N LEU A 231 -10.43 -25.81 22.90
CA LEU A 231 -11.41 -24.71 22.87
C LEU A 231 -12.84 -25.22 22.79
N PHE A 232 -13.11 -26.24 21.97
CA PHE A 232 -14.45 -26.79 21.78
C PHE A 232 -14.61 -28.16 22.46
N ARG A 233 -14.52 -28.17 23.79
CA ARG A 233 -14.62 -29.41 24.58
C ARG A 233 -15.96 -30.10 24.35
N GLY A 234 -15.91 -31.40 24.05
CA GLY A 234 -17.11 -32.23 23.80
C GLY A 234 -17.66 -32.14 22.38
N CYS A 235 -16.99 -31.42 21.48
CA CYS A 235 -17.26 -31.41 20.05
C CYS A 235 -16.15 -32.14 19.29
N ASN A 236 -16.49 -32.73 18.15
CA ASN A 236 -15.52 -33.30 17.22
C ASN A 236 -15.18 -32.26 16.14
N ILE A 237 -13.93 -31.82 16.07
CA ILE A 237 -13.47 -30.88 15.04
C ILE A 237 -13.38 -31.64 13.72
N ARG A 238 -14.09 -31.16 12.69
CA ARG A 238 -14.08 -31.76 11.35
C ARG A 238 -13.03 -31.13 10.46
N ASP A 239 -13.00 -29.80 10.40
CA ASP A 239 -12.04 -29.04 9.60
C ASP A 239 -11.84 -27.63 10.16
N THR A 240 -10.69 -27.03 9.86
CA THR A 240 -10.34 -25.66 10.23
C THR A 240 -9.68 -24.94 9.07
N HIS A 241 -10.08 -23.69 8.84
CA HIS A 241 -9.52 -22.88 7.76
C HIS A 241 -9.26 -21.44 8.21
N VAL A 242 -8.00 -21.00 8.09
CA VAL A 242 -7.65 -19.59 8.31
C VAL A 242 -8.17 -18.73 7.17
N PHE A 243 -8.68 -17.56 7.52
CA PHE A 243 -9.04 -16.49 6.58
C PHE A 243 -8.70 -15.12 7.17
N ARG A 244 -8.61 -14.11 6.30
CA ARG A 244 -8.36 -12.73 6.70
C ARG A 244 -9.29 -11.81 5.93
N VAL A 245 -9.83 -10.81 6.62
CA VAL A 245 -10.77 -9.85 6.02
C VAL A 245 -10.19 -8.45 6.00
N THR A 246 -10.58 -7.66 5.00
CA THR A 246 -10.25 -6.23 4.92
C THR A 246 -11.53 -5.43 4.82
N ARG A 247 -11.66 -4.37 5.60
CA ARG A 247 -12.79 -3.44 5.57
C ARG A 247 -12.43 -2.16 4.83
N ASN A 248 -13.46 -1.52 4.27
CA ASN A 248 -13.34 -0.19 3.70
C ASN A 248 -12.89 0.81 4.78
N ALA A 249 -11.99 1.73 4.45
CA ALA A 249 -11.49 2.74 5.37
C ALA A 249 -12.13 4.12 5.15
N ASP A 250 -13.00 4.26 4.15
CA ASP A 250 -13.50 5.54 3.66
C ASP A 250 -15.01 5.62 3.94
N ILE A 251 -15.39 6.24 5.06
CA ILE A 251 -16.77 6.61 5.41
C ILE A 251 -16.84 8.13 5.21
N GLU A 252 -17.46 8.60 4.13
CA GLU A 252 -17.66 10.05 3.94
C GLU A 252 -18.95 10.47 4.67
N ARG A 253 -18.83 11.30 5.70
CA ARG A 253 -19.95 12.03 6.33
C ARG A 253 -20.04 13.44 5.76
N ASN A 254 -21.26 14.00 5.73
CA ASN A 254 -21.49 15.36 5.26
C ASN A 254 -20.99 16.39 6.28
N GLU A 255 -19.99 17.18 5.90
CA GLU A 255 -19.38 18.21 6.76
C GLU A 255 -20.31 19.40 7.00
N ASP A 256 -21.30 19.60 6.12
CA ASP A 256 -22.22 20.73 6.20
C ASP A 256 -23.21 20.62 7.37
N GLU A 257 -23.34 19.43 7.96
CA GLU A 257 -24.28 19.13 9.04
C GLU A 257 -23.64 19.12 10.44
N ALA A 258 -22.31 19.26 10.55
CA ALA A 258 -21.60 19.16 11.82
C ALA A 258 -21.27 20.53 12.44
N GLU A 259 -21.69 20.75 13.69
CA GLU A 259 -21.34 21.94 14.47
C GLU A 259 -19.90 21.88 15.04
N ASP A 260 -19.39 20.69 15.34
CA ASP A 260 -18.01 20.45 15.81
C ASP A 260 -17.28 19.40 14.94
N LEU A 261 -16.26 19.86 14.21
CA LEU A 261 -15.45 19.02 13.33
C LEU A 261 -14.60 18.00 14.11
N LEU A 262 -14.13 18.31 15.33
CA LEU A 262 -13.36 17.38 16.15
C LEU A 262 -14.24 16.21 16.63
N GLU A 263 -15.45 16.51 17.11
CA GLU A 263 -16.41 15.50 17.56
C GLU A 263 -16.83 14.60 16.39
N MET A 264 -17.18 15.19 15.23
CA MET A 264 -17.53 14.44 14.03
C MET A 264 -16.39 13.50 13.58
N MET A 265 -15.13 13.97 13.62
CA MET A 265 -13.96 13.14 13.28
C MET A 265 -13.75 12.00 14.28
N ALA A 266 -13.96 12.25 15.58
CA ALA A 266 -13.87 11.21 16.60
C ALA A 266 -14.94 10.11 16.41
N ASP A 267 -16.15 10.51 16.00
CA ASP A 267 -17.23 9.58 15.67
C ASP A 267 -16.96 8.81 14.37
N GLU A 268 -16.46 9.47 13.32
CA GLU A 268 -16.09 8.79 12.07
C GLU A 268 -15.03 7.71 12.32
N VAL A 269 -14.02 7.99 13.17
CA VAL A 269 -13.01 6.99 13.59
C VAL A 269 -13.66 5.79 14.28
N ARG A 270 -14.73 5.99 15.06
CA ARG A 270 -15.48 4.92 15.73
C ARG A 270 -16.29 4.10 14.72
N GLU A 271 -16.97 4.75 13.79
CA GLU A 271 -17.82 4.10 12.77
C GLU A 271 -17.02 3.32 11.74
N ARG A 272 -15.80 3.75 11.41
CA ARG A 272 -14.90 3.00 10.49
C ARG A 272 -14.66 1.56 10.91
N ARG A 273 -14.81 1.25 12.21
CA ARG A 273 -14.76 -0.13 12.70
C ARG A 273 -15.84 -1.00 12.03
N PHE A 274 -16.99 -0.44 11.69
CA PHE A 274 -18.16 -1.14 11.16
C PHE A 274 -18.34 -1.03 9.64
N ALA A 275 -17.38 -0.46 8.91
CA ALA A 275 -17.45 -0.35 7.45
C ALA A 275 -17.51 -1.71 6.73
N SER A 276 -18.18 -1.77 5.58
CA SER A 276 -18.36 -3.01 4.79
C SER A 276 -17.03 -3.67 4.39
N PHE A 277 -17.07 -4.97 4.17
CA PHE A 277 -15.90 -5.74 3.74
C PHE A 277 -15.59 -5.51 2.26
N VAL A 278 -14.30 -5.48 1.92
CA VAL A 278 -13.79 -5.21 0.56
C VAL A 278 -12.83 -6.27 0.05
N ARG A 279 -12.36 -7.17 0.90
CA ARG A 279 -11.50 -8.30 0.52
C ARG A 279 -11.64 -9.43 1.53
N LEU A 280 -11.68 -10.67 1.02
CA LEU A 280 -11.56 -11.90 1.77
C LEU A 280 -10.32 -12.66 1.27
N GLU A 281 -9.32 -12.87 2.11
CA GLU A 281 -8.15 -13.69 1.82
C GLU A 281 -8.36 -15.08 2.42
N VAL A 282 -8.15 -16.14 1.63
CA VAL A 282 -8.30 -17.54 2.03
C VAL A 282 -7.15 -18.38 1.51
N GLN A 283 -6.88 -19.53 2.13
CA GLN A 283 -5.92 -20.49 1.58
C GLN A 283 -6.55 -21.31 0.44
N ASP A 284 -5.72 -21.76 -0.51
CA ASP A 284 -6.14 -22.64 -1.64
C ASP A 284 -6.68 -24.01 -1.20
N THR A 285 -6.44 -24.41 0.05
CA THR A 285 -6.97 -25.61 0.69
C THR A 285 -8.39 -25.44 1.21
N MET A 286 -8.92 -24.21 1.31
CA MET A 286 -10.28 -23.97 1.80
C MET A 286 -11.32 -24.53 0.82
N PRO A 287 -12.21 -25.44 1.26
CA PRO A 287 -13.29 -25.95 0.42
C PRO A 287 -14.23 -24.84 -0.06
N GLU A 288 -14.72 -24.96 -1.29
CA GLU A 288 -15.61 -23.96 -1.90
C GLU A 288 -16.86 -23.71 -1.06
N TYR A 289 -17.46 -24.74 -0.46
CA TYR A 289 -18.65 -24.58 0.36
C TYR A 289 -18.40 -23.78 1.65
N ILE A 290 -17.18 -23.80 2.20
CA ILE A 290 -16.81 -22.95 3.36
C ILE A 290 -16.57 -21.53 2.91
N ARG A 291 -15.86 -21.35 1.80
CA ARG A 291 -15.68 -20.03 1.19
C ARG A 291 -17.03 -19.38 0.90
N ASP A 292 -17.97 -20.13 0.32
CA ASP A 292 -19.30 -19.62 -0.02
C ASP A 292 -20.11 -19.27 1.24
N LYS A 293 -20.05 -20.09 2.30
CA LYS A 293 -20.60 -19.73 3.63
C LYS A 293 -20.02 -18.42 4.18
N LEU A 294 -18.71 -18.19 4.02
CA LEU A 294 -18.06 -16.94 4.45
C LEU A 294 -18.50 -15.76 3.58
N ILE A 295 -18.61 -15.92 2.26
CA ILE A 295 -19.12 -14.89 1.35
C ILE A 295 -20.55 -14.49 1.74
N ASP A 296 -21.44 -15.46 1.96
CA ASP A 296 -22.84 -15.23 2.34
C ASP A 296 -22.96 -14.53 3.70
N SER A 297 -22.00 -14.74 4.59
CA SER A 297 -21.99 -14.14 5.93
C SER A 297 -21.32 -12.77 5.99
N LEU A 298 -20.41 -12.45 5.06
CA LEU A 298 -19.63 -11.22 5.03
C LEU A 298 -20.27 -10.20 4.10
N ASP A 299 -21.00 -9.25 4.68
CA ASP A 299 -21.69 -8.20 3.92
C ASP A 299 -20.75 -7.43 2.97
N GLY A 300 -21.18 -7.32 1.72
CA GLY A 300 -20.48 -6.63 0.65
C GLY A 300 -19.39 -7.44 -0.07
N ILE A 301 -19.11 -8.69 0.30
CA ILE A 301 -18.15 -9.55 -0.42
C ILE A 301 -18.81 -10.31 -1.57
N THR A 302 -18.10 -10.38 -2.69
CA THR A 302 -18.42 -11.23 -3.85
C THR A 302 -17.23 -12.13 -4.18
N LEU A 303 -17.42 -13.09 -5.08
CA LEU A 303 -16.31 -13.95 -5.55
C LEU A 303 -15.11 -13.16 -6.10
N THR A 304 -15.34 -12.00 -6.72
CA THR A 304 -14.26 -11.14 -7.26
C THR A 304 -13.41 -10.50 -6.15
N ASP A 305 -13.92 -10.46 -4.91
CA ASP A 305 -13.20 -9.91 -3.76
C ASP A 305 -12.43 -10.99 -2.97
N VAL A 306 -12.54 -12.25 -3.38
CA VAL A 306 -11.83 -13.37 -2.77
C VAL A 306 -10.45 -13.48 -3.39
N ILE A 307 -9.42 -13.37 -2.57
CA ILE A 307 -8.03 -13.57 -2.96
C ILE A 307 -7.54 -14.87 -2.37
N THR A 308 -7.18 -15.80 -3.25
CA THR A 308 -6.66 -17.11 -2.83
C THR A 308 -5.15 -17.04 -2.66
N VAL A 309 -4.65 -17.52 -1.52
CA VAL A 309 -3.22 -17.61 -1.21
C VAL A 309 -2.81 -19.09 -1.19
N PRO A 310 -1.67 -19.47 -1.79
CA PRO A 310 -1.17 -20.84 -1.67
C PRO A 310 -0.99 -21.28 -0.21
N HIS A 311 -1.48 -22.46 0.20
CA HIS A 311 -1.45 -22.95 1.60
C HIS A 311 -0.05 -23.02 2.24
N ARG A 312 1.00 -23.10 1.42
CA ARG A 312 2.39 -23.13 1.89
C ARG A 312 2.88 -21.76 2.37
N ALA A 313 2.20 -20.69 1.96
CA ALA A 313 2.46 -19.34 2.43
C ALA A 313 1.44 -18.98 3.52
N PRO A 314 1.86 -18.23 4.55
CA PRO A 314 0.94 -17.72 5.55
C PRO A 314 0.06 -16.61 4.96
N LEU A 315 -1.20 -16.53 5.40
CA LEU A 315 -2.06 -15.37 5.10
C LEU A 315 -1.48 -14.09 5.72
N GLY A 316 -1.90 -12.93 5.23
CA GLY A 316 -1.47 -11.66 5.84
C GLY A 316 0.04 -11.42 5.74
N PHE A 317 0.59 -11.50 4.54
CA PHE A 317 2.00 -11.17 4.24
C PHE A 317 2.45 -9.82 4.82
N GLY A 318 1.53 -8.87 5.05
CA GLY A 318 1.83 -7.55 5.59
C GLY A 318 2.55 -7.53 6.94
N THR A 319 2.51 -8.63 7.72
CA THR A 319 3.19 -8.76 9.01
C THR A 319 4.28 -9.84 9.01
N ILE A 320 4.72 -10.32 7.84
CA ILE A 320 5.76 -11.35 7.76
C ILE A 320 7.11 -10.83 8.26
N ASP A 321 7.36 -9.52 8.19
CA ASP A 321 8.58 -8.87 8.65
C ASP A 321 8.56 -8.50 10.15
N SER A 322 7.51 -8.85 10.88
CA SER A 322 7.42 -8.66 12.34
C SER A 322 8.04 -9.82 13.14
N LEU A 323 8.85 -10.66 12.49
CA LEU A 323 9.59 -11.73 13.15
C LEU A 323 10.55 -11.12 14.20
N PRO A 324 10.52 -11.56 15.47
CA PRO A 324 11.41 -11.07 16.50
C PRO A 324 12.80 -11.72 16.38
N VAL A 325 13.46 -11.52 15.23
CA VAL A 325 14.80 -12.01 14.93
C VAL A 325 15.83 -11.23 15.75
N ASN A 326 16.64 -11.95 16.51
CA ASN A 326 17.87 -11.44 17.06
C ASN A 326 18.97 -11.53 16.00
N PHE A 327 19.34 -10.40 15.42
CA PHE A 327 20.37 -10.35 14.38
C PHE A 327 21.79 -10.58 14.92
N GLY A 328 22.04 -10.45 16.23
CA GLY A 328 23.38 -10.65 16.80
C GLY A 328 24.48 -9.89 16.03
N MET A 329 25.45 -10.63 15.48
CA MET A 329 26.51 -10.09 14.61
C MET A 329 26.18 -10.15 13.11
N ASP A 330 25.07 -10.77 12.69
CA ASP A 330 24.65 -10.94 11.29
C ASP A 330 23.98 -9.67 10.74
N ILE A 331 24.63 -8.53 10.89
CA ILE A 331 24.16 -7.22 10.40
C ILE A 331 24.07 -7.17 8.87
N GLU A 332 24.74 -8.09 8.17
CA GLU A 332 24.71 -8.23 6.71
C GLU A 332 23.33 -8.64 6.17
N MET A 333 22.43 -9.14 7.03
CA MET A 333 21.03 -9.42 6.66
C MET A 333 20.16 -8.16 6.53
N LEU A 334 20.68 -7.02 7.01
CA LEU A 334 20.01 -5.72 7.01
C LEU A 334 20.76 -4.73 6.13
N TYR A 335 20.09 -3.65 5.73
CA TYR A 335 20.82 -2.53 5.15
C TYR A 335 21.82 -1.95 6.17
N PRO A 336 23.01 -1.51 5.72
CA PRO A 336 23.94 -0.80 6.60
C PRO A 336 23.24 0.37 7.31
N PRO A 337 23.43 0.55 8.63
CA PRO A 337 22.82 1.65 9.35
C PRO A 337 23.10 2.99 8.67
N TRP A 338 22.05 3.79 8.48
CA TRP A 338 22.18 5.13 7.91
C TRP A 338 22.14 6.17 9.03
N SER A 339 23.16 7.01 9.10
CA SER A 339 23.21 8.13 10.04
C SER A 339 23.18 9.45 9.27
N PRO A 340 22.13 10.27 9.43
CA PRO A 340 22.05 11.55 8.74
C PRO A 340 23.14 12.51 9.24
N ARG A 341 23.64 13.38 8.35
CA ARG A 341 24.64 14.41 8.69
C ARG A 341 23.98 15.75 8.97
N THR A 342 24.62 16.61 9.77
CA THR A 342 24.19 18.02 9.85
C THR A 342 24.58 18.74 8.57
N HIS A 343 23.75 19.66 8.11
CA HIS A 343 24.08 20.53 6.98
C HIS A 343 25.34 21.37 7.31
N PRO A 344 26.33 21.52 6.40
CA PRO A 344 27.60 22.19 6.72
C PRO A 344 27.46 23.58 7.37
N ARG A 345 26.54 24.42 6.86
CA ARG A 345 26.25 25.76 7.42
C ARG A 345 25.62 25.72 8.82
N LEU A 346 24.90 24.64 9.14
CA LEU A 346 24.31 24.44 10.47
C LEU A 346 25.30 23.81 11.44
N GLU A 347 26.30 23.09 10.95
CA GLU A 347 27.39 22.58 11.78
C GLU A 347 28.36 23.70 12.17
N GLN A 348 28.63 24.66 11.28
CA GLN A 348 29.50 25.82 11.57
C GLN A 348 29.02 26.67 12.75
N ILE A 349 27.71 26.76 12.97
CA ILE A 349 27.15 27.49 14.11
C ILE A 349 27.16 26.69 15.41
N ARG A 350 27.29 25.35 15.35
CA ARG A 350 27.35 24.49 16.54
C ARG A 350 28.67 24.73 17.28
N GLY A 351 28.57 25.34 18.46
CA GLY A 351 29.73 25.72 19.29
C GLY A 351 30.18 27.17 19.11
N SER A 352 29.47 27.96 18.30
CA SER A 352 29.61 29.42 18.21
C SER A 352 28.43 30.11 18.93
N GLU A 353 28.48 31.45 19.05
CA GLU A 353 27.31 32.25 19.49
C GLU A 353 26.21 32.38 18.41
N GLY A 354 26.44 31.85 17.20
CA GLY A 354 25.48 31.91 16.09
C GLY A 354 24.27 31.00 16.27
N THR A 355 23.12 31.41 15.71
CA THR A 355 21.86 30.65 15.74
C THR A 355 21.50 30.15 14.33
N ILE A 356 20.49 29.28 14.22
CA ILE A 356 19.99 28.86 12.91
C ILE A 356 19.53 30.06 12.06
N PHE A 357 19.02 31.13 12.69
CA PHE A 357 18.61 32.36 12.01
C PHE A 357 19.81 33.14 11.44
N SER A 358 20.97 33.13 12.11
CA SER A 358 22.18 33.74 11.55
C SER A 358 22.68 32.97 10.34
N ALA A 359 22.61 31.64 10.37
CA ALA A 359 22.93 30.81 9.21
C ALA A 359 21.98 31.10 8.03
N ILE A 360 20.67 31.13 8.24
CA ILE A 360 19.69 31.46 7.17
C ILE A 360 19.90 32.90 6.65
N SER A 361 20.36 33.81 7.53
CA SER A 361 20.66 35.18 7.16
C SER A 361 21.82 35.34 6.18
N GLU A 362 22.73 34.38 6.05
CA GLU A 362 23.78 34.45 5.04
C GLU A 362 23.29 34.03 3.63
N GLY A 363 22.08 33.48 3.52
CA GLY A 363 21.49 32.97 2.28
C GLY A 363 20.68 31.71 2.53
N ASP A 364 19.83 31.34 1.57
CA ASP A 364 18.92 30.20 1.68
C ASP A 364 19.67 28.88 1.95
N ILE A 365 19.02 27.96 2.65
CA ILE A 365 19.56 26.63 2.97
C ILE A 365 18.57 25.57 2.47
N LEU A 366 19.05 24.69 1.59
CA LEU A 366 18.33 23.49 1.20
C LEU A 366 18.72 22.36 2.17
N VAL A 367 17.72 21.65 2.70
CA VAL A 367 17.91 20.44 3.50
C VAL A 367 17.34 19.27 2.74
N HIS A 368 18.11 18.19 2.62
CA HIS A 368 17.73 17.00 1.87
C HIS A 368 17.65 15.79 2.82
N HIS A 369 16.47 15.47 3.32
CA HIS A 369 16.22 14.27 4.12
C HIS A 369 16.22 13.01 3.23
N PRO A 370 16.60 11.83 3.75
CA PRO A 370 17.16 11.55 5.08
C PRO A 370 18.68 11.78 5.15
N TYR A 371 19.30 12.43 4.16
CA TYR A 371 20.75 12.64 4.11
C TYR A 371 21.21 13.71 5.12
N VAL A 372 20.42 14.78 5.23
CA VAL A 372 20.52 15.83 6.24
C VAL A 372 19.61 15.48 7.42
N SER A 373 20.11 15.68 8.64
CA SER A 373 19.38 15.35 9.87
C SER A 373 18.22 16.30 10.11
N PHE A 374 17.01 15.73 10.21
CA PHE A 374 15.80 16.47 10.59
C PHE A 374 15.94 17.15 11.95
N ALA A 375 16.57 16.46 12.91
CA ALA A 375 16.78 16.95 14.26
C ALA A 375 17.65 18.22 14.29
N THR A 376 18.68 18.29 13.43
CA THR A 376 19.64 19.41 13.43
C THR A 376 19.28 20.51 12.43
N SER A 377 18.17 20.37 11.70
CA SER A 377 17.70 21.32 10.69
C SER A 377 16.25 21.76 10.92
N THR A 378 15.27 21.13 10.28
CA THR A 378 13.85 21.53 10.35
C THR A 378 13.29 21.49 11.77
N GLN A 379 13.66 20.48 12.57
CA GLN A 379 13.27 20.44 13.99
C GLN A 379 13.97 21.54 14.79
N ALA A 380 15.28 21.69 14.62
CA ALA A 380 16.06 22.73 15.29
C ALA A 380 15.53 24.14 14.98
N PHE A 381 15.04 24.39 13.76
CA PHE A 381 14.42 25.66 13.37
C PHE A 381 13.23 26.03 14.26
N ILE A 382 12.31 25.09 14.51
CA ILE A 382 11.14 25.33 15.36
C ILE A 382 11.52 25.37 16.85
N GLU A 383 12.44 24.50 17.28
CA GLU A 383 12.92 24.48 18.67
C GLU A 383 13.68 25.75 19.05
N GLU A 384 14.46 26.30 18.14
CA GLU A 384 15.17 27.57 18.33
C GLU A 384 14.17 28.73 18.33
N ALA A 385 13.21 28.74 17.41
CA ALA A 385 12.14 29.73 17.39
C ALA A 385 11.33 29.75 18.69
N ALA A 386 11.10 28.59 19.31
CA ALA A 386 10.40 28.49 20.58
C ALA A 386 11.19 29.08 21.77
N ARG A 387 12.53 28.98 21.73
CA ARG A 387 13.45 29.41 22.81
C ARG A 387 13.88 30.86 22.68
N ASP A 388 14.09 31.36 21.47
CA ASP A 388 14.59 32.71 21.21
C ASP A 388 13.64 33.79 21.79
N PRO A 389 14.11 34.70 22.65
CA PRO A 389 13.29 35.77 23.23
C PRO A 389 12.86 36.83 22.21
N ASP A 390 13.58 36.99 21.10
CA ASP A 390 13.28 37.98 20.05
C ASP A 390 12.21 37.47 19.06
N VAL A 391 11.83 36.19 19.12
CA VAL A 391 10.75 35.64 18.31
C VAL A 391 9.40 36.02 18.89
N LEU A 392 8.57 36.65 18.05
CA LEU A 392 7.25 37.17 18.44
C LEU A 392 6.11 36.22 18.07
N SER A 393 6.23 35.54 16.92
CA SER A 393 5.18 34.63 16.45
C SER A 393 5.72 33.46 15.64
N ILE A 394 5.03 32.33 15.75
CA ILE A 394 5.30 31.11 14.99
C ILE A 394 3.98 30.65 14.37
N LYS A 395 3.99 30.41 13.05
CA LYS A 395 2.89 29.78 12.34
C LYS A 395 3.37 28.49 11.70
N SER A 396 2.62 27.40 11.82
CA SER A 396 3.03 26.12 11.24
C SER A 396 1.85 25.27 10.79
N THR A 397 2.02 24.53 9.70
CA THR A 397 1.10 23.49 9.26
C THR A 397 1.54 22.14 9.82
N LEU A 398 0.68 21.45 10.57
CA LEU A 398 0.91 20.10 11.06
C LEU A 398 0.06 19.10 10.28
N TYR A 399 0.72 18.35 9.41
CA TYR A 399 0.14 17.24 8.66
C TYR A 399 0.83 15.94 9.10
N ARG A 400 0.11 15.06 9.81
CA ARG A 400 0.59 13.77 10.35
C ARG A 400 1.84 13.89 11.24
N THR A 401 1.65 13.91 12.56
CA THR A 401 2.77 13.89 13.52
C THR A 401 2.55 12.79 14.58
N SER A 402 3.60 12.42 15.30
CA SER A 402 3.52 11.42 16.37
C SER A 402 2.98 12.03 17.68
N ASP A 403 2.32 11.23 18.52
CA ASP A 403 1.78 11.66 19.83
C ASP A 403 2.85 12.34 20.73
N ASN A 404 4.11 11.92 20.58
CA ASN A 404 5.26 12.50 21.27
C ASN A 404 6.17 13.32 20.33
N SER A 405 5.57 14.08 19.42
CA SER A 405 6.30 14.90 18.44
C SER A 405 7.12 16.02 19.10
N PRO A 406 8.44 16.11 18.83
CA PRO A 406 9.27 17.23 19.29
C PRO A 406 8.77 18.60 18.79
N ILE A 407 8.18 18.64 17.59
CA ILE A 407 7.64 19.86 16.99
C ILE A 407 6.45 20.37 17.80
N VAL A 408 5.51 19.49 18.16
CA VAL A 408 4.35 19.85 19.00
C VAL A 408 4.82 20.37 20.36
N ARG A 409 5.80 19.71 20.99
CA ARG A 409 6.36 20.17 22.27
C ARG A 409 7.02 21.55 22.14
N ALA A 410 7.75 21.81 21.07
CA ALA A 410 8.36 23.10 20.81
C ALA A 410 7.31 24.21 20.63
N LEU A 411 6.22 23.94 19.91
CA LEU A 411 5.12 24.89 19.73
C LEU A 411 4.38 25.18 21.03
N ILE A 412 4.09 24.16 21.85
CA ILE A 412 3.53 24.33 23.20
C ILE A 412 4.43 25.25 24.05
N LYS A 413 5.74 24.94 24.10
CA LYS A 413 6.70 25.74 24.85
C LYS A 413 6.81 27.18 24.33
N ALA A 414 6.65 27.40 23.03
CA ALA A 414 6.62 28.74 22.46
C ALA A 414 5.41 29.55 22.96
N ALA A 415 4.22 28.92 23.03
CA ALA A 415 3.02 29.56 23.56
C ALA A 415 3.15 29.84 25.07
N GLU A 416 3.69 28.90 25.85
CA GLU A 416 4.00 29.08 27.28
C GLU A 416 5.00 30.22 27.53
N ASN A 417 5.92 30.45 26.59
CA ASN A 417 6.86 31.58 26.60
C ASN A 417 6.24 32.91 26.13
N GLY A 418 4.91 32.98 25.94
CA GLY A 418 4.19 34.18 25.56
C GLY A 418 4.27 34.56 24.09
N LYS A 419 4.75 33.66 23.21
CA LYS A 419 4.79 33.88 21.76
C LYS A 419 3.42 33.62 21.15
N GLN A 420 3.07 34.35 20.09
CA GLN A 420 1.85 34.04 19.34
C GLN A 420 2.07 32.81 18.47
N VAL A 421 1.42 31.69 18.81
CA VAL A 421 1.53 30.44 18.08
C VAL A 421 0.22 30.14 17.35
N ALA A 422 0.29 30.01 16.02
CA ALA A 422 -0.83 29.61 15.18
C ALA A 422 -0.52 28.27 14.50
N VAL A 423 -1.39 27.28 14.66
CA VAL A 423 -1.16 25.94 14.13
C VAL A 423 -2.35 25.49 13.32
N LEU A 424 -2.09 25.11 12.07
CA LEU A 424 -3.10 24.45 11.25
C LEU A 424 -2.95 22.94 11.37
N VAL A 425 -3.98 22.24 11.85
CA VAL A 425 -3.98 20.79 12.04
C VAL A 425 -4.94 20.15 11.04
N GLU A 426 -4.41 19.30 10.15
CA GLU A 426 -5.24 18.54 9.22
C GLU A 426 -5.80 17.30 9.91
N LEU A 427 -7.07 17.36 10.34
CA LEU A 427 -7.74 16.26 11.05
C LEU A 427 -8.02 15.06 10.14
N LYS A 428 -8.23 15.23 8.83
CA LYS A 428 -8.59 14.16 7.87
C LYS A 428 -7.37 13.45 7.28
N ALA A 429 -6.22 13.53 7.93
CA ALA A 429 -5.05 12.79 7.53
C ALA A 429 -5.30 11.29 7.78
N ARG A 430 -5.47 10.54 6.69
CA ARG A 430 -5.87 9.12 6.72
C ARG A 430 -4.97 8.28 7.64
N PHE A 431 -5.59 7.55 8.57
CA PHE A 431 -5.00 6.66 9.58
C PHE A 431 -4.34 7.34 10.79
N ASP A 432 -4.34 8.68 10.83
CA ASP A 432 -3.75 9.47 11.90
C ASP A 432 -4.79 10.33 12.65
N GLU A 433 -6.08 10.15 12.35
CA GLU A 433 -7.15 11.04 12.83
C GLU A 433 -7.23 11.10 14.36
N ALA A 434 -7.28 9.95 15.03
CA ALA A 434 -7.33 9.88 16.50
C ALA A 434 -6.13 10.58 17.17
N ARG A 435 -4.94 10.46 16.56
CA ARG A 435 -3.72 11.10 17.04
C ARG A 435 -3.75 12.61 16.83
N ASN A 436 -4.25 13.04 15.66
CA ASN A 436 -4.41 14.45 15.33
C ASN A 436 -5.36 15.18 16.27
N VAL A 437 -6.47 14.54 16.66
CA VAL A 437 -7.38 15.05 17.68
C VAL A 437 -6.67 15.25 19.02
N GLY A 438 -5.90 14.25 19.48
CA GLY A 438 -5.25 14.29 20.80
C GLY A 438 -4.22 15.41 20.98
N PHE A 439 -3.36 15.69 19.98
CA PHE A 439 -2.41 16.79 20.12
C PHE A 439 -3.01 18.17 19.80
N ALA A 440 -4.07 18.25 19.00
CA ALA A 440 -4.78 19.51 18.77
C ALA A 440 -5.31 20.08 20.10
N GLN A 441 -5.98 19.24 20.90
CA GLN A 441 -6.45 19.60 22.24
C GLN A 441 -5.32 20.08 23.17
N ARG A 442 -4.15 19.43 23.10
CA ARG A 442 -2.97 19.84 23.88
C ARG A 442 -2.42 21.21 23.46
N LEU A 443 -2.43 21.50 22.16
CA LEU A 443 -2.02 22.81 21.64
C LEU A 443 -2.99 23.92 22.07
N GLU A 444 -4.30 23.68 21.98
CA GLU A 444 -5.33 24.62 22.44
C GLU A 444 -5.20 24.91 23.94
N THR A 445 -5.03 23.86 24.75
CA THR A 445 -4.85 23.99 26.22
C THR A 445 -3.62 24.83 26.57
N ALA A 446 -2.57 24.79 25.75
CA ALA A 446 -1.36 25.59 25.92
C ALA A 446 -1.50 27.05 25.44
N GLY A 447 -2.64 27.44 24.88
CA GLY A 447 -2.90 28.78 24.36
C GLY A 447 -2.49 29.00 22.90
N CYS A 448 -2.21 27.93 22.13
CA CYS A 448 -2.03 28.05 20.69
C CYS A 448 -3.37 28.35 20.00
N ASN A 449 -3.34 29.19 18.97
CA ASN A 449 -4.47 29.36 18.06
C ASN A 449 -4.49 28.20 17.05
N VAL A 450 -5.35 27.21 17.28
CA VAL A 450 -5.46 26.02 16.43
C VAL A 450 -6.60 26.19 15.43
N ALA A 451 -6.33 25.91 14.16
CA ALA A 451 -7.32 25.88 13.09
C ALA A 451 -7.31 24.54 12.37
N TYR A 452 -8.47 24.12 11.84
CA TYR A 452 -8.68 22.76 11.31
C TYR A 452 -8.73 22.67 9.79
N GLY A 453 -8.06 23.59 9.09
CA GLY A 453 -8.09 23.69 7.63
C GLY A 453 -9.17 24.63 7.11
N VAL A 454 -9.33 24.66 5.79
CA VAL A 454 -10.37 25.42 5.10
C VAL A 454 -11.51 24.46 4.73
N LYS A 455 -12.76 24.88 4.92
CA LYS A 455 -13.94 24.06 4.62
C LYS A 455 -13.90 23.54 3.18
N GLY A 456 -14.16 22.24 2.99
CA GLY A 456 -14.21 21.58 1.67
C GLY A 456 -12.86 21.25 1.02
N VAL A 457 -11.71 21.61 1.61
CA VAL A 457 -10.38 21.29 1.05
C VAL A 457 -9.42 20.78 2.12
N LYS A 458 -8.60 19.79 1.77
CA LYS A 458 -7.58 19.24 2.69
C LYS A 458 -6.31 20.06 2.62
N THR A 459 -5.72 20.43 3.76
CA THR A 459 -4.43 21.12 3.77
C THR A 459 -3.29 20.11 3.79
N HIS A 460 -2.45 20.19 2.76
CA HIS A 460 -1.30 19.30 2.58
C HIS A 460 -0.01 20.09 2.33
N SER A 461 -0.04 21.42 2.44
CA SER A 461 1.16 22.26 2.46
C SER A 461 2.02 21.97 3.70
N LYS A 462 3.33 22.16 3.55
CA LYS A 462 4.29 22.07 4.66
C LYS A 462 5.06 23.36 4.72
N ALA A 463 4.50 24.28 5.48
CA ALA A 463 5.05 25.61 5.67
C ALA A 463 5.14 25.95 7.15
N SER A 464 6.24 26.59 7.53
CA SER A 464 6.36 27.27 8.82
C SER A 464 6.86 28.69 8.60
N LEU A 465 6.38 29.61 9.42
CA LEU A 465 6.77 31.01 9.43
C LEU A 465 7.14 31.41 10.86
N VAL A 466 8.30 32.02 11.02
CA VAL A 466 8.78 32.57 12.28
C VAL A 466 9.00 34.07 12.07
N VAL A 467 8.36 34.89 12.89
CA VAL A 467 8.55 36.35 12.88
C VAL A 467 9.42 36.73 14.07
N ARG A 468 10.62 37.21 13.77
CA ARG A 468 11.66 37.56 14.74
C ARG A 468 11.95 39.06 14.70
N ARG A 469 12.20 39.66 15.86
CA ARG A 469 12.63 41.04 15.99
C ARG A 469 14.15 41.11 15.83
N GLU A 470 14.63 41.90 14.88
CA GLU A 470 16.06 42.16 14.70
C GLU A 470 16.29 43.68 14.74
N GLY A 471 16.73 44.15 15.91
CA GLY A 471 16.82 45.58 16.20
C GLY A 471 15.45 46.25 16.13
N LYS A 472 15.25 47.11 15.12
CA LYS A 472 13.98 47.84 14.89
C LYS A 472 13.08 47.19 13.83
N LYS A 473 13.53 46.11 13.18
CA LYS A 473 12.80 45.46 12.08
C LYS A 473 12.20 44.14 12.53
N LEU A 474 11.09 43.76 11.89
CA LEU A 474 10.55 42.41 11.95
C LEU A 474 11.03 41.65 10.72
N VAL A 475 11.69 40.53 10.95
CA VAL A 475 12.22 39.65 9.92
C VAL A 475 11.41 38.36 9.92
N LYS A 476 11.07 37.88 8.72
CA LYS A 476 10.29 36.66 8.52
C LYS A 476 11.23 35.57 8.04
N TYR A 477 11.31 34.50 8.82
CA TYR A 477 12.02 33.27 8.45
C TYR A 477 10.98 32.21 8.09
N VAL A 478 11.19 31.52 6.97
CA VAL A 478 10.26 30.52 6.46
C VAL A 478 10.94 29.18 6.27
N HIS A 479 10.15 28.12 6.47
CA HIS A 479 10.46 26.77 6.03
C HIS A 479 9.38 26.32 5.04
N ILE A 480 9.77 25.78 3.88
CA ILE A 480 8.87 25.15 2.91
C ILE A 480 9.38 23.75 2.61
N GLY A 481 8.58 22.73 2.90
CA GLY A 481 8.94 21.33 2.73
C GLY A 481 8.16 20.61 1.62
N THR A 482 8.79 19.60 1.02
CA THR A 482 8.10 18.59 0.22
C THR A 482 7.43 17.52 1.11
N GLY A 483 7.95 17.34 2.34
CA GLY A 483 7.55 16.32 3.31
C GLY A 483 7.06 16.89 4.64
N ASN A 484 6.46 16.02 5.45
CA ASN A 484 5.80 16.35 6.72
C ASN A 484 6.79 16.68 7.84
N TYR A 485 6.30 17.37 8.88
CA TYR A 485 7.03 17.61 10.14
C TYR A 485 6.96 16.38 11.07
N ASN A 486 7.51 15.25 10.61
CA ASN A 486 7.54 14.01 11.36
C ASN A 486 8.95 13.36 11.31
N PRO A 487 9.67 13.28 12.45
CA PRO A 487 11.01 12.70 12.50
C PRO A 487 11.09 11.25 12.03
N SER A 488 10.03 10.44 12.24
CA SER A 488 10.07 9.02 11.85
C SER A 488 10.04 8.85 10.34
N THR A 489 9.21 9.63 9.64
CA THR A 489 9.16 9.60 8.17
C THR A 489 10.40 10.27 7.57
N ALA A 490 10.93 11.33 8.19
CA ALA A 490 12.13 12.01 7.71
C ALA A 490 13.39 11.11 7.68
N GLY A 491 13.40 9.97 8.38
CA GLY A 491 14.47 8.98 8.32
C GLY A 491 14.35 7.96 7.16
N ILE A 492 13.21 7.91 6.49
CA ILE A 492 12.90 6.91 5.45
C ILE A 492 12.52 7.57 4.11
N TYR A 493 11.99 8.79 4.14
CA TYR A 493 11.47 9.52 2.99
C TYR A 493 12.53 10.47 2.45
N THR A 494 12.69 10.55 1.12
CA THR A 494 13.56 11.56 0.51
C THR A 494 12.80 12.86 0.31
N ASP A 495 13.13 13.90 1.09
CA ASP A 495 12.37 15.15 1.12
C ASP A 495 13.30 16.36 1.13
N PHE A 496 12.86 17.44 0.48
CA PHE A 496 13.52 18.74 0.54
C PHE A 496 12.81 19.66 1.54
N GLY A 497 13.59 20.48 2.24
CA GLY A 497 13.15 21.63 3.00
C GLY A 497 13.95 22.87 2.61
N LEU A 498 13.27 23.95 2.26
CA LEU A 498 13.90 25.24 2.00
C LEU A 498 13.74 26.13 3.23
N LEU A 499 14.86 26.54 3.83
CA LEU A 499 14.91 27.58 4.86
C LEU A 499 15.35 28.89 4.21
N SER A 500 14.54 29.95 4.37
CA SER A 500 14.79 31.24 3.75
C SER A 500 14.39 32.41 4.65
N ARG A 501 14.99 33.57 4.40
CA ARG A 501 14.59 34.87 4.97
C ARG A 501 14.15 35.87 3.89
N ASP A 502 13.83 35.39 2.70
CA ASP A 502 13.41 36.24 1.60
C ASP A 502 12.10 36.97 1.93
N ASP A 503 12.10 38.30 1.77
CA ASP A 503 10.98 39.14 2.20
C ASP A 503 9.68 38.81 1.46
N GLN A 504 9.75 38.61 0.13
CA GLN A 504 8.60 38.29 -0.72
C GLN A 504 8.04 36.91 -0.40
N LEU A 505 8.91 35.90 -0.21
CA LEU A 505 8.49 34.57 0.20
C LEU A 505 7.87 34.61 1.61
N GLY A 506 8.43 35.40 2.53
CA GLY A 506 7.87 35.62 3.85
C GLY A 506 6.48 36.27 3.81
N ASP A 507 6.25 37.22 2.90
CA ASP A 507 4.93 37.84 2.68
C ASP A 507 3.93 36.82 2.12
N ASP A 508 4.34 36.03 1.13
CA ASP A 508 3.50 34.99 0.55
C ASP A 508 3.09 33.94 1.58
N VAL A 509 4.03 33.42 2.38
CA VAL A 509 3.70 32.46 3.45
C VAL A 509 2.82 33.12 4.52
N SER A 510 3.03 34.40 4.84
CA SER A 510 2.15 35.14 5.74
C SER A 510 0.72 35.20 5.21
N ASN A 511 0.55 35.47 3.92
CA ASN A 511 -0.75 35.51 3.25
C ASN A 511 -1.38 34.13 3.10
N LEU A 512 -0.58 33.09 2.87
CA LEU A 512 -1.04 31.70 2.90
C LEU A 512 -1.67 31.37 4.26
N PHE A 513 -1.04 31.74 5.38
CA PHE A 513 -1.64 31.53 6.70
C PHE A 513 -2.90 32.37 6.94
N LYS A 514 -3.01 33.57 6.33
CA LYS A 514 -4.28 34.33 6.38
C LYS A 514 -5.39 33.64 5.60
N PHE A 515 -5.07 33.04 4.47
CA PHE A 515 -6.01 32.23 3.67
C PHE A 515 -6.42 30.95 4.41
N LEU A 516 -5.48 30.29 5.09
CA LEU A 516 -5.74 29.05 5.83
C LEU A 516 -6.53 29.26 7.13
N MET A 517 -6.33 30.38 7.81
CA MET A 517 -6.88 30.65 9.15
C MET A 517 -8.09 31.59 9.14
N GLY A 518 -8.46 32.15 7.98
CA GLY A 518 -9.50 33.16 7.89
C GLY A 518 -10.05 33.31 6.48
N HIS A 519 -10.93 34.29 6.28
CA HIS A 519 -11.65 34.50 5.02
C HIS A 519 -10.85 35.33 3.99
N HIS A 520 -9.51 35.30 4.05
CA HIS A 520 -8.69 36.10 3.16
C HIS A 520 -8.44 35.37 1.84
N TYR A 521 -9.12 35.78 0.78
CA TYR A 521 -8.83 35.27 -0.56
C TYR A 521 -7.70 36.06 -1.23
N GLN A 522 -6.68 35.35 -1.73
CA GLN A 522 -5.61 35.93 -2.52
C GLN A 522 -5.32 35.02 -3.71
N GLU A 523 -5.55 35.51 -4.92
CA GLU A 523 -5.41 34.69 -6.14
C GLU A 523 -3.95 34.56 -6.61
N ARG A 524 -3.14 35.61 -6.41
CA ARG A 524 -1.75 35.66 -6.88
C ARG A 524 -0.78 35.86 -5.74
N PHE A 525 0.29 35.08 -5.76
CA PHE A 525 1.43 35.17 -4.85
C PHE A 525 2.66 35.59 -5.67
N ASN A 526 3.72 36.07 -4.99
CA ASN A 526 4.91 36.58 -5.66
C ASN A 526 5.85 35.46 -6.12
N LYS A 527 6.13 34.52 -5.22
CA LYS A 527 7.08 33.40 -5.37
C LYS A 527 6.43 32.03 -5.10
N LEU A 528 5.30 32.00 -4.41
CA LEU A 528 4.52 30.77 -4.22
C LEU A 528 3.54 30.52 -5.37
N ILE A 529 3.32 29.25 -5.64
CA ILE A 529 2.20 28.73 -6.43
C ILE A 529 1.35 27.93 -5.45
N VAL A 530 0.07 28.30 -5.31
CA VAL A 530 -0.81 27.77 -4.27
C VAL A 530 -2.02 27.08 -4.90
N ALA A 531 -2.29 25.85 -4.48
CA ALA A 531 -3.53 25.14 -4.79
C ALA A 531 -4.60 25.44 -3.72
N PRO A 532 -5.90 25.35 -4.02
CA PRO A 532 -6.52 24.99 -5.30
C PRO A 532 -6.71 26.18 -6.27
N LEU A 533 -5.98 27.28 -6.06
CA LEU A 533 -6.18 28.54 -6.78
C LEU A 533 -5.76 28.45 -8.26
N ARG A 534 -4.54 28.87 -8.61
CA ARG A 534 -4.05 28.90 -9.99
C ARG A 534 -3.06 27.80 -10.34
N MET A 535 -2.74 26.91 -9.39
CA MET A 535 -1.65 25.94 -9.56
C MET A 535 -1.73 25.12 -10.85
N GLN A 536 -2.90 24.54 -11.20
CA GLN A 536 -3.05 23.80 -12.45
C GLN A 536 -2.75 24.68 -13.67
N ASN A 537 -3.34 25.88 -13.71
CA ASN A 537 -3.18 26.82 -14.82
C ASN A 537 -1.72 27.26 -14.97
N GLU A 538 -1.02 27.56 -13.88
CA GLU A 538 0.38 27.97 -13.93
C GLU A 538 1.29 26.85 -14.46
N PHE A 539 1.03 25.59 -14.07
CA PHE A 539 1.76 24.47 -14.66
C PHE A 539 1.49 24.30 -16.15
N VAL A 540 0.23 24.45 -16.58
CA VAL A 540 -0.12 24.44 -18.00
C VAL A 540 0.60 25.57 -18.74
N GLU A 541 0.53 26.81 -18.24
CA GLU A 541 1.20 27.97 -18.82
C GLU A 541 2.72 27.74 -18.96
N MET A 542 3.38 27.16 -17.94
CA MET A 542 4.80 26.81 -18.02
C MET A 542 5.10 25.73 -19.06
N ILE A 543 4.25 24.71 -19.19
CA ILE A 543 4.41 23.63 -20.20
C ILE A 543 4.19 24.17 -21.61
N GLU A 544 3.14 24.96 -21.83
CA GLU A 544 2.85 25.58 -23.13
C GLU A 544 3.96 26.55 -23.56
N ARG A 545 4.54 27.29 -22.61
CA ARG A 545 5.69 28.17 -22.89
C ARG A 545 6.89 27.38 -23.44
N GLU A 546 7.17 26.19 -22.89
CA GLU A 546 8.20 25.32 -23.46
C GLU A 546 7.82 24.83 -24.87
N ALA A 547 6.55 24.49 -25.10
CA ALA A 547 6.06 24.09 -26.42
C ALA A 547 6.25 25.23 -27.46
N GLU A 548 5.89 26.45 -27.10
CA GLU A 548 6.12 27.63 -27.95
C GLU A 548 7.60 27.88 -28.22
N ASN A 549 8.47 27.68 -27.24
CA ASN A 549 9.92 27.82 -27.42
C ASN A 549 10.44 26.76 -28.40
N ALA A 550 10.02 25.51 -28.27
CA ALA A 550 10.40 24.43 -29.19
C ALA A 550 9.95 24.71 -30.64
N LEU A 551 8.71 25.17 -30.84
CA LEU A 551 8.19 25.56 -32.17
C LEU A 551 8.99 26.72 -32.79
N LYS A 552 9.53 27.62 -31.96
CA LYS A 552 10.40 28.73 -32.37
C LYS A 552 11.87 28.31 -32.53
N GLY A 553 12.20 27.03 -32.37
CA GLY A 553 13.58 26.50 -32.44
C GLY A 553 14.48 26.90 -31.28
N LYS A 554 13.90 27.35 -30.15
CA LYS A 554 14.62 27.76 -28.94
C LYS A 554 14.86 26.56 -28.01
N PRO A 555 15.85 26.62 -27.09
CA PRO A 555 16.03 25.60 -26.07
C PRO A 555 14.76 25.42 -25.24
N ALA A 556 14.24 24.19 -25.23
CA ALA A 556 13.01 23.83 -24.53
C ALA A 556 13.11 22.41 -23.98
N SER A 557 12.94 22.26 -22.67
CA SER A 557 12.91 20.97 -22.01
C SER A 557 12.24 21.04 -20.63
N ILE A 558 11.71 19.91 -20.19
CA ILE A 558 11.02 19.76 -18.91
C ILE A 558 11.64 18.58 -18.17
N ILE A 559 12.04 18.77 -16.92
CA ILE A 559 12.39 17.68 -16.01
C ILE A 559 11.50 17.79 -14.78
N ALA A 560 10.67 16.79 -14.53
CA ALA A 560 9.71 16.83 -13.43
C ALA A 560 9.80 15.55 -12.60
N LYS A 561 10.06 15.71 -11.30
CA LYS A 561 10.07 14.65 -10.31
C LYS A 561 8.92 14.81 -9.33
N MET A 562 8.17 13.74 -9.10
CA MET A 562 7.03 13.71 -8.17
C MET A 562 6.65 12.28 -7.79
N ASN A 563 5.68 12.13 -6.89
CA ASN A 563 5.18 10.81 -6.50
C ASN A 563 4.14 10.27 -7.48
N GLY A 564 3.33 11.15 -8.08
CA GLY A 564 2.32 10.75 -9.04
C GLY A 564 1.89 11.84 -10.02
N LEU A 565 1.46 11.42 -11.21
CA LEU A 565 0.94 12.24 -12.29
C LEU A 565 -0.37 11.62 -12.78
N ASP A 566 -1.47 12.35 -12.62
CA ASP A 566 -2.83 11.82 -12.78
C ASP A 566 -3.81 12.83 -13.40
N ASP A 567 -3.45 14.10 -13.44
CA ASP A 567 -4.32 15.15 -13.96
C ASP A 567 -4.38 15.16 -15.50
N ALA A 568 -5.59 15.01 -16.05
CA ALA A 568 -5.80 14.90 -17.49
C ALA A 568 -5.40 16.18 -18.26
N VAL A 569 -5.61 17.37 -17.68
CA VAL A 569 -5.27 18.64 -18.34
C VAL A 569 -3.76 18.78 -18.46
N ILE A 570 -3.04 18.47 -17.38
CA ILE A 570 -1.57 18.43 -17.38
C ILE A 570 -1.04 17.36 -18.34
N CYS A 571 -1.60 16.16 -18.33
CA CYS A 571 -1.18 15.08 -19.24
C CYS A 571 -1.36 15.49 -20.72
N ALA A 572 -2.49 16.12 -21.05
CA ALA A 572 -2.75 16.63 -22.39
C ALA A 572 -1.76 17.75 -22.79
N ALA A 573 -1.40 18.65 -21.87
CA ALA A 573 -0.38 19.66 -22.11
C ALA A 573 1.01 19.04 -22.35
N LEU A 574 1.38 18.00 -21.60
CA LEU A 574 2.64 17.28 -21.80
C LEU A 574 2.69 16.57 -23.17
N TYR A 575 1.59 15.96 -23.62
CA TYR A 575 1.53 15.38 -24.98
C TYR A 575 1.69 16.46 -26.06
N ARG A 576 0.99 17.60 -25.94
CA ARG A 576 1.13 18.71 -26.90
C ARG A 576 2.55 19.30 -26.90
N ALA A 577 3.19 19.43 -25.74
CA ALA A 577 4.59 19.86 -25.65
C ALA A 577 5.55 18.86 -26.30
N SER A 578 5.32 17.56 -26.13
CA SER A 578 6.09 16.52 -26.82
C SER A 578 5.92 16.62 -28.34
N GLN A 579 4.70 16.82 -28.86
CA GLN A 579 4.43 17.02 -30.28
C GLN A 579 5.12 18.27 -30.85
N ALA A 580 5.26 19.32 -30.05
CA ALA A 580 6.01 20.53 -30.40
C ALA A 580 7.54 20.34 -30.42
N GLY A 581 8.05 19.19 -29.95
CA GLY A 581 9.49 18.87 -29.92
C GLY A 581 10.18 19.08 -28.58
N VAL A 582 9.44 19.42 -27.51
CA VAL A 582 10.02 19.59 -26.17
C VAL A 582 10.52 18.25 -25.63
N LYS A 583 11.76 18.22 -25.12
CA LYS A 583 12.30 17.04 -24.43
C LYS A 583 11.78 16.98 -22.99
N ILE A 584 11.06 15.91 -22.65
CA ILE A 584 10.37 15.78 -21.36
C ILE A 584 10.88 14.55 -20.62
N HIS A 585 11.41 14.76 -19.42
CA HIS A 585 11.87 13.71 -18.51
C HIS A 585 11.03 13.71 -17.24
N LEU A 586 10.28 12.63 -17.01
CA LEU A 586 9.41 12.46 -15.86
C LEU A 586 10.00 11.42 -14.91
N ILE A 587 10.24 11.78 -13.65
CA ILE A 587 10.69 10.87 -12.60
C ILE A 587 9.52 10.63 -11.64
N ILE A 588 8.78 9.55 -11.86
CA ILE A 588 7.53 9.25 -11.16
C ILE A 588 7.59 7.85 -10.57
N ARG A 589 7.70 7.76 -9.24
CA ARG A 589 7.75 6.44 -8.58
C ARG A 589 6.40 5.72 -8.58
N GLY A 590 5.29 6.45 -8.44
CA GLY A 590 3.97 5.90 -8.18
C GLY A 590 3.13 5.81 -9.44
N ILE A 591 1.94 6.40 -9.37
CA ILE A 591 0.98 6.45 -10.48
C ILE A 591 1.50 7.43 -11.54
N CYS A 592 1.63 6.95 -12.77
CA CYS A 592 1.86 7.77 -13.95
C CYS A 592 0.82 7.40 -15.00
N ARG A 593 0.04 8.39 -15.44
CA ARG A 593 -0.96 8.24 -16.49
C ARG A 593 -0.51 8.72 -17.88
N VAL A 594 0.69 9.31 -17.98
CA VAL A 594 1.32 9.57 -19.28
C VAL A 594 1.95 8.28 -19.80
N ARG A 595 1.74 8.00 -21.09
CA ARG A 595 2.38 6.90 -21.81
C ARG A 595 3.50 7.44 -22.70
N PRO A 596 4.78 7.09 -22.47
CA PRO A 596 5.90 7.56 -23.27
C PRO A 596 6.05 6.78 -24.59
N GLY A 597 6.76 7.36 -25.56
CA GLY A 597 7.23 6.65 -26.75
C GLY A 597 6.16 6.24 -27.77
N ILE A 598 4.98 6.87 -27.76
CA ILE A 598 3.96 6.71 -28.82
C ILE A 598 4.37 7.60 -30.00
N PRO A 599 4.57 7.03 -31.21
CA PRO A 599 4.92 7.79 -32.41
C PRO A 599 3.99 8.99 -32.66
N GLY A 600 4.54 10.16 -32.98
CA GLY A 600 3.75 11.37 -33.26
C GLY A 600 3.01 11.98 -32.07
N VAL A 601 3.13 11.41 -30.86
CA VAL A 601 2.46 11.91 -29.65
C VAL A 601 3.46 12.13 -28.52
N SER A 602 4.14 11.07 -28.07
CA SER A 602 4.96 11.06 -26.85
C SER A 602 6.39 10.57 -27.06
N GLU A 603 6.90 10.61 -28.29
CA GLU A 603 8.29 10.22 -28.64
C GLU A 603 9.36 11.01 -27.87
N ASN A 604 9.03 12.23 -27.44
CA ASN A 604 9.93 13.09 -26.68
C ASN A 604 9.75 12.98 -25.16
N ILE A 605 8.87 12.07 -24.69
CA ILE A 605 8.63 11.83 -23.27
C ILE A 605 9.38 10.56 -22.83
N ARG A 606 10.18 10.69 -21.77
CA ARG A 606 10.81 9.58 -21.06
C ARG A 606 10.29 9.53 -19.62
N VAL A 607 9.85 8.35 -19.16
CA VAL A 607 9.36 8.14 -17.79
C VAL A 607 10.28 7.18 -17.05
N VAL A 608 10.90 7.67 -15.97
CA VAL A 608 11.75 6.91 -15.06
C VAL A 608 11.06 6.78 -13.70
N SER A 609 11.26 5.66 -13.03
CA SER A 609 10.79 5.38 -11.68
C SER A 609 11.91 4.80 -10.86
N ILE A 610 12.09 5.29 -9.65
CA ILE A 610 13.08 4.77 -8.72
C ILE A 610 12.36 4.20 -7.51
N VAL A 611 12.68 2.95 -7.18
CA VAL A 611 12.21 2.26 -5.98
C VAL A 611 13.44 1.63 -5.32
N GLY A 612 13.67 1.97 -4.06
CA GLY A 612 14.88 1.58 -3.33
C GLY A 612 14.68 1.54 -1.84
N ARG A 613 15.79 1.60 -1.09
CA ARG A 613 15.82 1.64 0.38
C ARG A 613 14.99 2.80 0.94
N PHE A 614 15.19 3.98 0.38
CA PHE A 614 14.44 5.17 0.78
C PHE A 614 13.21 5.33 -0.11
N LEU A 615 12.17 5.90 0.49
CA LEU A 615 10.93 6.18 -0.18
C LEU A 615 11.05 7.53 -0.88
N GLU A 616 11.17 7.49 -2.21
CA GLU A 616 11.29 8.70 -3.03
C GLU A 616 10.10 9.63 -2.81
N HIS A 617 10.27 10.84 -2.28
CA HIS A 617 9.10 11.68 -1.91
C HIS A 617 9.17 13.13 -2.37
N HIS A 618 10.35 13.63 -2.70
CA HIS A 618 10.55 14.98 -3.20
C HIS A 618 9.76 15.27 -4.47
N ARG A 619 9.27 16.50 -4.57
CA ARG A 619 8.68 17.05 -5.79
C ARG A 619 9.50 18.24 -6.25
N VAL A 620 10.05 18.14 -7.47
CA VAL A 620 10.93 19.14 -8.07
C VAL A 620 10.58 19.27 -9.55
N PHE A 621 10.52 20.49 -10.06
CA PHE A 621 10.18 20.77 -11.45
C PHE A 621 11.20 21.73 -12.04
N ARG A 622 11.69 21.42 -13.24
CA ARG A 622 12.62 22.25 -14.02
C ARG A 622 12.03 22.52 -15.40
N PHE A 623 11.98 23.78 -15.78
CA PHE A 623 11.59 24.24 -17.12
C PHE A 623 12.77 25.00 -17.74
N GLU A 624 13.15 24.69 -18.99
CA GLU A 624 14.35 25.24 -19.64
C GLU A 624 14.24 26.75 -19.91
N ASN A 625 13.05 27.23 -20.27
CA ASN A 625 12.73 28.63 -20.45
C ASN A 625 13.75 29.37 -21.33
N ASN A 626 13.98 28.87 -22.55
CA ASN A 626 14.87 29.50 -23.54
C ASN A 626 16.31 29.72 -23.02
N GLY A 627 16.86 28.73 -22.30
CA GLY A 627 18.23 28.76 -21.77
C GLY A 627 18.38 29.50 -20.44
N SER A 628 17.28 29.79 -19.74
CA SER A 628 17.27 30.36 -18.39
C SER A 628 16.44 29.48 -17.46
N PRO A 629 16.96 28.31 -17.05
CA PRO A 629 16.17 27.30 -16.36
C PRO A 629 15.51 27.79 -15.07
N GLU A 630 14.25 27.42 -14.88
CA GLU A 630 13.47 27.74 -13.69
C GLU A 630 13.24 26.47 -12.87
N PHE A 631 13.59 26.51 -11.58
CA PHE A 631 13.44 25.40 -10.65
C PHE A 631 12.34 25.68 -9.63
N TYR A 632 11.55 24.67 -9.33
CA TYR A 632 10.44 24.71 -8.39
C TYR A 632 10.46 23.49 -7.47
N MET A 633 10.09 23.66 -6.21
CA MET A 633 9.92 22.56 -5.26
C MET A 633 8.72 22.80 -4.34
N GLY A 634 8.11 21.74 -3.84
CA GLY A 634 7.02 21.87 -2.86
C GLY A 634 6.24 20.61 -2.59
N SER A 635 5.02 20.78 -2.08
CA SER A 635 4.24 19.68 -1.50
C SER A 635 3.34 18.95 -2.52
N ALA A 636 3.08 19.55 -3.68
CA ALA A 636 2.10 19.02 -4.64
C ALA A 636 2.69 17.99 -5.62
N ASP A 637 1.95 16.91 -5.83
CA ASP A 637 2.06 16.07 -7.02
C ASP A 637 1.15 16.64 -8.13
N LEU A 638 1.37 16.24 -9.40
CA LEU A 638 0.50 16.66 -10.53
C LEU A 638 -0.72 15.73 -10.66
N MET A 639 -1.47 15.60 -9.57
CA MET A 639 -2.73 14.86 -9.52
C MET A 639 -3.89 15.82 -9.31
N ARG A 640 -5.06 15.50 -9.88
CA ARG A 640 -6.26 16.36 -9.82
C ARG A 640 -6.60 16.81 -8.40
N ARG A 641 -6.50 15.90 -7.43
CA ARG A 641 -6.77 16.19 -6.01
C ARG A 641 -5.78 17.20 -5.40
N ASN A 642 -4.51 17.16 -5.79
CA ASN A 642 -3.47 18.03 -5.27
C ASN A 642 -3.58 19.42 -5.89
N LEU A 643 -3.90 19.49 -7.18
CA LEU A 643 -4.02 20.75 -7.92
C LEU A 643 -5.32 21.51 -7.62
N LEU A 644 -6.43 20.82 -7.34
CA LEU A 644 -7.78 21.42 -7.30
C LEU A 644 -8.57 21.20 -6.01
N ARG A 645 -8.19 20.24 -5.15
CA ARG A 645 -8.98 19.87 -3.95
C ARG A 645 -8.19 19.91 -2.65
N ARG A 646 -6.96 20.44 -2.71
CA ARG A 646 -6.06 20.55 -1.57
C ARG A 646 -5.40 21.91 -1.56
N VAL A 647 -5.05 22.36 -0.35
CA VAL A 647 -4.12 23.46 -0.18
C VAL A 647 -2.71 22.90 -0.21
N GLU A 648 -2.02 23.14 -1.31
CA GLU A 648 -0.63 22.75 -1.55
C GLU A 648 0.20 23.99 -1.89
N VAL A 649 1.51 23.93 -1.67
CA VAL A 649 2.42 25.04 -1.99
C VAL A 649 3.62 24.54 -2.77
N ILE A 650 3.99 25.30 -3.80
CA ILE A 650 5.23 25.14 -4.55
C ILE A 650 5.91 26.50 -4.58
N THR A 651 7.22 26.53 -4.35
CA THR A 651 8.03 27.75 -4.40
C THR A 651 9.02 27.66 -5.54
N ARG A 652 9.26 28.80 -6.21
CA ARG A 652 10.40 28.95 -7.10
C ARG A 652 11.70 29.05 -6.30
N VAL A 653 12.75 28.39 -6.79
CA VAL A 653 14.09 28.41 -6.20
C VAL A 653 14.97 29.35 -7.03
N TYR A 654 15.49 30.39 -6.40
CA TYR A 654 16.29 31.43 -7.05
C TYR A 654 17.80 31.28 -6.81
N ASP A 655 18.21 30.70 -5.68
CA ASP A 655 19.63 30.56 -5.36
C ASP A 655 20.31 29.58 -6.34
N PRO A 656 21.32 30.03 -7.13
CA PRO A 656 21.99 29.18 -8.11
C PRO A 656 22.69 27.96 -7.53
N LYS A 657 23.15 28.02 -6.26
CA LYS A 657 23.78 26.87 -5.58
C LYS A 657 22.74 25.79 -5.31
N ILE A 658 21.56 26.20 -4.85
CA ILE A 658 20.44 25.28 -4.61
C ILE A 658 19.93 24.70 -5.94
N GLN A 659 19.83 25.52 -6.99
CA GLN A 659 19.47 25.04 -8.33
C GLN A 659 20.45 23.96 -8.84
N THR A 660 21.74 24.12 -8.55
CA THR A 660 22.78 23.14 -8.91
C THR A 660 22.57 21.83 -8.14
N GLU A 661 22.34 21.87 -6.83
CA GLU A 661 22.05 20.68 -6.02
C GLU A 661 20.77 19.96 -6.47
N LEU A 662 19.71 20.71 -6.81
CA LEU A 662 18.48 20.14 -7.36
C LEU A 662 18.73 19.47 -8.72
N GLN A 663 19.53 20.10 -9.59
CA GLN A 663 19.91 19.52 -10.88
C GLN A 663 20.69 18.21 -10.70
N GLU A 664 21.67 18.18 -9.79
CA GLU A 664 22.45 16.97 -9.48
C GLU A 664 21.55 15.81 -9.04
N VAL A 665 20.52 16.08 -8.23
CA VAL A 665 19.56 15.05 -7.80
C VAL A 665 18.70 14.56 -8.98
N LEU A 666 18.24 15.47 -9.85
CA LEU A 666 17.50 15.09 -11.05
C LEU A 666 18.37 14.25 -12.00
N ASP A 667 19.63 14.63 -12.22
CA ASP A 667 20.57 13.92 -13.08
C ASP A 667 20.92 12.55 -12.51
N ALA A 668 21.17 12.46 -11.20
CA ALA A 668 21.40 11.19 -10.52
C ALA A 668 20.21 10.24 -10.72
N CYS A 669 18.97 10.76 -10.64
CA CYS A 669 17.79 9.95 -10.88
C CYS A 669 17.66 9.48 -12.35
N LEU A 670 17.98 10.34 -13.32
CA LEU A 670 17.85 10.02 -14.74
C LEU A 670 18.95 9.09 -15.26
N THR A 671 20.11 9.11 -14.61
CA THR A 671 21.30 8.32 -14.96
C THR A 671 21.47 7.05 -14.10
N ASP A 672 20.61 6.84 -13.10
CA ASP A 672 20.63 5.63 -12.26
C ASP A 672 20.49 4.35 -13.11
N GLN A 673 21.34 3.37 -12.81
CA GLN A 673 21.44 2.10 -13.54
C GLN A 673 21.15 0.88 -12.67
N VAL A 674 20.76 1.10 -11.41
CA VAL A 674 20.64 0.04 -10.38
C VAL A 674 19.18 -0.09 -9.93
N LEU A 675 18.57 1.04 -9.55
CA LEU A 675 17.23 1.14 -8.98
C LEU A 675 16.20 1.71 -9.97
N ALA A 676 16.65 2.30 -11.07
CA ALA A 676 15.80 2.91 -12.08
C ALA A 676 15.05 1.90 -12.95
N TRP A 677 13.77 2.21 -13.14
CA TRP A 677 12.85 1.55 -14.05
C TRP A 677 12.39 2.55 -15.09
N GLU A 678 12.33 2.16 -16.36
CA GLU A 678 11.86 2.98 -17.47
C GLU A 678 10.54 2.42 -18.00
N MET A 679 9.54 3.28 -18.16
CA MET A 679 8.26 2.85 -18.75
C MET A 679 8.40 2.77 -20.27
N GLY A 680 8.05 1.63 -20.86
CA GLY A 680 7.93 1.45 -22.30
C GLY A 680 6.62 2.01 -22.85
N SER A 681 6.50 2.05 -24.19
CA SER A 681 5.27 2.50 -24.85
C SER A 681 4.09 1.53 -24.72
N ASP A 682 4.34 0.30 -24.28
CA ASP A 682 3.33 -0.66 -23.84
C ASP A 682 2.85 -0.42 -22.39
N GLY A 683 3.43 0.56 -21.70
CA GLY A 683 3.10 0.91 -20.32
C GLY A 683 3.75 0.06 -19.24
N ARG A 684 4.55 -0.93 -19.63
CA ARG A 684 5.28 -1.77 -18.67
C ARG A 684 6.58 -1.11 -18.26
N TYR A 685 7.07 -1.47 -17.08
CA TYR A 685 8.33 -0.95 -16.54
C TYR A 685 9.46 -1.96 -16.72
N TYR A 686 10.58 -1.48 -17.24
CA TYR A 686 11.78 -2.24 -17.57
C TYR A 686 12.99 -1.69 -16.81
N ARG A 687 13.91 -2.55 -16.34
CA ARG A 687 15.17 -2.04 -15.76
C ARG A 687 16.07 -1.42 -16.83
N THR A 688 16.80 -0.36 -16.49
CA THR A 688 17.65 0.37 -17.44
C THR A 688 18.84 -0.49 -17.94
N PRO A 689 19.31 -0.29 -19.19
CA PRO A 689 20.06 -1.29 -19.95
C PRO A 689 21.47 -1.67 -19.44
N THR A 690 22.13 -0.91 -18.58
CA THR A 690 23.48 -1.28 -18.10
C THR A 690 23.44 -2.38 -17.03
N SER A 691 22.27 -2.59 -16.40
CA SER A 691 21.97 -3.83 -15.67
C SER A 691 22.09 -5.09 -16.55
N ARG A 692 22.03 -4.96 -17.89
CA ARG A 692 22.25 -6.09 -18.83
C ARG A 692 23.69 -6.60 -18.85
N GLN A 693 24.69 -5.78 -18.50
CA GLN A 693 26.11 -6.17 -18.56
C GLN A 693 26.71 -6.50 -17.19
N VAL A 694 26.31 -5.80 -16.12
CA VAL A 694 26.79 -6.10 -14.76
C VAL A 694 26.15 -7.39 -14.22
N ALA A 695 24.85 -7.60 -14.45
CA ALA A 695 24.19 -8.87 -14.08
C ALA A 695 24.72 -10.06 -14.91
N ALA A 696 25.01 -9.86 -16.20
CA ALA A 696 25.57 -10.92 -17.05
C ALA A 696 26.98 -11.36 -16.59
N ASN A 697 27.80 -10.44 -16.07
CA ASN A 697 29.15 -10.74 -15.61
C ASN A 697 29.20 -11.34 -14.19
N HIS A 698 28.24 -11.03 -13.31
CA HIS A 698 28.14 -11.69 -11.99
C HIS A 698 27.47 -13.08 -12.04
N LEU A 699 26.70 -13.39 -13.08
CA LEU A 699 25.96 -14.65 -13.23
C LEU A 699 26.73 -15.78 -13.95
N ALA A 700 28.02 -15.60 -14.22
CA ALA A 700 28.85 -16.62 -14.86
C ALA A 700 29.33 -17.73 -13.89
N HIS A 701 28.98 -17.69 -12.60
CA HIS A 701 29.46 -18.66 -11.59
C HIS A 701 28.38 -19.42 -10.81
N ASP A 702 27.09 -19.26 -11.12
CA ASP A 702 26.03 -20.10 -10.52
C ASP A 702 24.84 -20.30 -11.49
N PRO A 703 24.60 -21.51 -12.02
CA PRO A 703 23.56 -21.76 -13.01
C PRO A 703 22.12 -21.68 -12.46
N GLY A 704 21.93 -21.63 -11.13
CA GLY A 704 20.60 -21.55 -10.50
C GLY A 704 20.03 -20.13 -10.35
N LYS A 705 20.88 -19.14 -10.06
CA LYS A 705 20.48 -17.77 -9.68
C LYS A 705 20.26 -16.82 -10.85
N GLY A 706 20.80 -17.15 -12.03
CA GLY A 706 20.79 -16.24 -13.18
C GLY A 706 19.51 -16.17 -14.01
N ARG A 707 18.52 -17.03 -13.75
CA ARG A 707 17.40 -17.21 -14.68
C ARG A 707 16.36 -16.09 -14.61
N LEU A 708 15.92 -15.71 -13.40
CA LEU A 708 14.93 -14.64 -13.21
C LEU A 708 15.51 -13.29 -13.66
N MET A 709 16.76 -13.00 -13.32
CA MET A 709 17.46 -11.77 -13.74
C MET A 709 17.74 -11.74 -15.26
N LYS A 710 18.10 -12.87 -15.89
CA LYS A 710 18.25 -12.93 -17.36
C LYS A 710 16.92 -12.75 -18.09
N MET A 711 15.83 -13.34 -17.58
CA MET A 711 14.48 -13.13 -18.13
C MET A 711 13.98 -11.71 -17.87
N ALA A 712 14.24 -11.14 -16.69
CA ALA A 712 13.91 -9.75 -16.38
C ALA A 712 14.67 -8.76 -17.27
N ALA A 713 15.89 -9.10 -17.67
CA ALA A 713 16.71 -8.30 -18.57
C ALA A 713 16.21 -8.28 -20.04
N THR A 714 15.41 -9.28 -20.44
CA THR A 714 14.87 -9.45 -21.80
C THR A 714 13.41 -9.03 -21.91
N ASP A 715 12.57 -9.48 -20.97
CA ASP A 715 11.11 -9.32 -21.04
C ASP A 715 10.54 -8.32 -20.01
N GLY A 716 11.39 -7.76 -19.13
CA GLY A 716 10.98 -6.93 -17.99
C GLY A 716 10.64 -7.77 -16.75
N LEU A 717 10.85 -7.23 -15.55
CA LEU A 717 10.71 -8.02 -14.32
C LEU A 717 9.26 -8.41 -14.01
N HIS A 718 8.28 -7.58 -14.34
CA HIS A 718 6.85 -7.93 -14.23
C HIS A 718 6.53 -9.19 -15.03
N VAL A 719 6.98 -9.25 -16.27
CA VAL A 719 6.77 -10.41 -17.17
C VAL A 719 7.60 -11.60 -16.70
N ALA A 720 8.82 -11.39 -16.24
CA ALA A 720 9.67 -12.46 -15.72
C ALA A 720 9.09 -13.10 -14.45
N LEU A 721 8.61 -12.29 -13.50
CA LEU A 721 7.92 -12.76 -12.31
C LEU A 721 6.67 -13.55 -12.72
N MET A 722 5.80 -12.99 -13.56
CA MET A 722 4.61 -13.69 -14.04
C MET A 722 4.93 -15.00 -14.77
N ALA A 723 5.95 -15.02 -15.64
CA ALA A 723 6.34 -16.20 -16.39
C ALA A 723 6.93 -17.29 -15.49
N ASP A 724 7.62 -16.92 -14.42
CA ASP A 724 8.14 -17.88 -13.44
C ASP A 724 7.03 -18.38 -12.52
N THR A 725 6.14 -17.50 -12.07
CA THR A 725 4.91 -17.86 -11.34
C THR A 725 4.07 -18.86 -12.14
N LEU A 726 3.80 -18.60 -13.43
CA LEU A 726 3.05 -19.52 -14.31
C LEU A 726 3.75 -20.89 -14.46
N LYS A 727 5.09 -20.95 -14.38
CA LYS A 727 5.84 -22.21 -14.39
C LYS A 727 5.76 -22.91 -13.03
N MET A 728 5.81 -22.16 -11.94
CA MET A 728 5.69 -22.66 -10.57
C MET A 728 4.29 -23.24 -10.33
N MET A 729 3.23 -22.55 -10.76
CA MET A 729 1.85 -23.07 -10.74
C MET A 729 1.76 -24.40 -11.50
N LYS A 730 2.28 -24.47 -12.74
CA LYS A 730 2.32 -25.72 -13.50
C LYS A 730 3.14 -26.84 -12.83
N ARG A 731 4.18 -26.50 -12.06
CA ARG A 731 4.97 -27.48 -11.28
C ARG A 731 4.24 -27.92 -10.02
N SER A 732 3.54 -27.00 -9.35
CA SER A 732 2.69 -27.24 -8.19
C SER A 732 1.52 -28.15 -8.58
N ASP A 733 0.79 -27.83 -9.66
CA ASP A 733 -0.27 -28.68 -10.20
C ASP A 733 0.23 -30.09 -10.54
N LYS A 734 1.45 -30.19 -11.09
CA LYS A 734 2.06 -31.48 -11.41
C LYS A 734 2.44 -32.26 -10.15
N ARG A 735 2.97 -31.59 -9.11
CA ARG A 735 3.30 -32.20 -7.79
C ARG A 735 2.05 -32.57 -7.00
N ALA A 736 1.02 -31.72 -6.98
CA ALA A 736 -0.27 -31.99 -6.38
C ALA A 736 -0.91 -33.20 -7.06
N ASN A 737 -1.00 -33.22 -8.39
CA ASN A 737 -1.50 -34.39 -9.14
C ASN A 737 -0.68 -35.66 -8.88
N LEU A 738 0.65 -35.57 -8.74
CA LEU A 738 1.51 -36.69 -8.37
C LEU A 738 1.28 -37.17 -6.93
N ALA A 739 1.06 -36.26 -5.98
CA ALA A 739 0.74 -36.56 -4.59
C ALA A 739 -0.65 -37.17 -4.45
N THR A 740 -1.65 -36.70 -5.21
CA THR A 740 -3.00 -37.29 -5.31
C THR A 740 -2.94 -38.68 -5.97
N LEU A 741 -2.07 -38.88 -6.96
CA LEU A 741 -1.82 -40.21 -7.55
C LEU A 741 -1.13 -41.15 -6.56
N ALA A 742 -0.21 -40.65 -5.74
CA ALA A 742 0.49 -41.42 -4.72
C ALA A 742 -0.46 -41.83 -3.57
N THR A 743 -1.30 -40.92 -3.08
CA THR A 743 -2.35 -41.24 -2.09
C THR A 743 -3.43 -42.17 -2.65
N LYS A 744 -3.81 -42.04 -3.94
CA LYS A 744 -4.66 -43.03 -4.61
C LYS A 744 -3.98 -44.39 -4.75
N LYS A 745 -2.67 -44.46 -4.99
CA LYS A 745 -1.91 -45.73 -5.02
C LYS A 745 -1.79 -46.36 -3.63
N VAL A 746 -1.56 -45.59 -2.57
CA VAL A 746 -1.51 -46.09 -1.19
C VAL A 746 -2.89 -46.61 -0.76
N LYS A 747 -3.98 -45.88 -1.05
CA LYS A 747 -5.36 -46.36 -0.80
C LYS A 747 -5.78 -47.58 -1.65
N LYS A 748 -5.13 -47.81 -2.80
CA LYS A 748 -5.37 -49.01 -3.64
C LYS A 748 -4.59 -50.24 -3.17
N VAL A 749 -3.50 -50.05 -2.41
CA VAL A 749 -2.74 -51.14 -1.78
C VAL A 749 -3.39 -51.57 -0.45
N GLU A 750 -4.13 -50.68 0.23
CA GLU A 750 -4.87 -50.99 1.48
C GLU A 750 -6.25 -51.63 1.26
N ARG A 751 -6.68 -51.86 0.01
CA ARG A 751 -7.91 -52.60 -0.34
C ARG A 751 -7.60 -53.82 -1.21
N ALA A 752 -6.83 -54.77 -0.67
CA ALA A 752 -6.78 -56.14 -1.15
C ALA A 752 -7.47 -57.05 -0.10
N PRO A 753 -8.35 -58.00 -0.49
CA PRO A 753 -9.08 -58.81 0.49
C PRO A 753 -8.15 -59.75 1.28
N LYS A 754 -8.46 -59.88 2.57
CA LYS A 754 -7.86 -60.84 3.50
C LYS A 754 -8.09 -62.27 3.01
N GLU A 755 -7.02 -62.99 2.73
CA GLU A 755 -6.90 -64.42 3.07
C GLU A 755 -5.42 -64.81 3.11
N VAL A 756 -5.10 -65.81 3.95
CA VAL A 756 -3.77 -66.40 4.25
C VAL A 756 -3.15 -65.93 5.58
N ARG A 757 -3.70 -66.51 6.65
CA ARG A 757 -2.97 -66.82 7.88
C ARG A 757 -3.20 -68.30 8.19
N ALA A 758 -2.30 -69.20 7.76
CA ALA A 758 -1.98 -70.44 8.46
C ALA A 758 -0.86 -71.26 7.76
N ARG A 759 0.11 -71.66 8.59
CA ARG A 759 1.04 -72.80 8.49
C ARG A 759 2.36 -72.65 7.72
N VAL A 760 3.38 -72.27 8.50
CA VAL A 760 4.64 -73.01 8.56
C VAL A 760 4.41 -74.22 9.48
N LEU A 761 4.48 -75.45 8.93
CA LEU A 761 5.10 -76.65 9.52
C LEU A 761 4.64 -77.94 8.79
N LYS A 762 5.63 -78.60 8.18
CA LYS A 762 5.84 -80.05 8.04
C LYS A 762 5.03 -80.90 7.03
N THR A 763 5.79 -81.35 6.02
CA THR A 763 6.00 -82.74 5.53
C THR A 763 4.90 -83.49 4.76
N ASN A 764 5.34 -83.98 3.59
CA ASN A 764 4.94 -85.16 2.80
C ASN A 764 3.67 -85.09 1.92
N ALA A 765 3.91 -85.25 0.61
CA ALA A 765 2.99 -85.67 -0.45
C ALA A 765 2.50 -87.14 -0.26
N PRO A 766 1.66 -87.71 -1.15
CA PRO A 766 0.80 -87.19 -2.23
C PRO A 766 -0.70 -87.60 -1.99
N GLU A 767 -1.74 -87.28 -2.76
CA GLU A 767 -2.14 -87.84 -4.07
C GLU A 767 -3.59 -87.39 -4.42
N VAL A 768 -3.85 -87.20 -5.72
CA VAL A 768 -5.04 -87.68 -6.48
C VAL A 768 -6.39 -86.90 -6.47
N ASN A 769 -6.71 -86.41 -7.68
CA ASN A 769 -8.00 -86.36 -8.41
C ASN A 769 -9.23 -85.67 -7.77
N ASP A 770 -10.19 -85.14 -8.51
CA ASP A 770 -10.50 -84.97 -9.94
C ASP A 770 -11.61 -83.91 -9.99
N LYS A 771 -11.76 -83.22 -11.13
CA LYS A 771 -13.02 -82.86 -11.83
C LYS A 771 -14.19 -82.23 -11.05
N THR A 772 -14.98 -81.28 -11.54
CA THR A 772 -15.41 -80.85 -12.88
C THR A 772 -16.26 -79.59 -12.63
N ASP A 773 -16.23 -78.57 -13.52
CA ASP A 773 -17.31 -78.23 -14.48
C ASP A 773 -18.72 -78.06 -13.85
N VAL A 774 -19.59 -77.09 -14.17
CA VAL A 774 -19.78 -76.23 -15.34
C VAL A 774 -21.09 -75.43 -15.07
N ILE A 775 -21.12 -74.12 -15.43
CA ILE A 775 -22.17 -73.39 -16.21
C ILE A 775 -23.61 -73.33 -15.62
N GLU A 776 -24.53 -72.36 -15.77
CA GLU A 776 -24.96 -71.37 -16.78
C GLU A 776 -25.83 -70.32 -16.03
N GLN A 777 -25.65 -69.00 -16.23
CA GLN A 777 -26.39 -68.07 -17.12
C GLN A 777 -27.80 -67.57 -16.69
N GLN A 778 -28.04 -66.33 -17.16
CA GLN A 778 -29.30 -65.68 -17.57
C GLN A 778 -29.92 -64.66 -16.59
N VAL A 779 -30.45 -63.48 -16.96
CA VAL A 779 -30.54 -62.66 -18.21
C VAL A 779 -31.29 -61.34 -17.84
N GLN A 780 -31.00 -60.21 -18.52
CA GLN A 780 -31.80 -58.98 -18.85
C GLN A 780 -32.58 -58.20 -17.75
N ALA A 781 -32.40 -56.89 -17.52
CA ALA A 781 -32.62 -55.68 -18.34
C ALA A 781 -34.09 -55.21 -18.49
N LYS A 782 -34.43 -54.02 -17.91
CA LYS A 782 -35.21 -52.90 -18.50
C LYS A 782 -35.64 -51.83 -17.46
N ALA A 783 -35.55 -50.56 -17.84
CA ALA A 783 -36.28 -49.39 -17.29
C ALA A 783 -37.51 -49.08 -18.22
N PRO A 784 -38.32 -47.99 -18.09
CA PRO A 784 -38.41 -46.88 -17.11
C PRO A 784 -39.86 -46.51 -16.67
N GLU A 785 -40.07 -45.47 -15.83
CA GLU A 785 -41.03 -44.33 -16.01
C GLU A 785 -41.36 -43.50 -14.74
N ASN A 786 -41.75 -42.24 -15.00
CA ASN A 786 -42.15 -41.10 -14.15
C ASN A 786 -43.36 -41.33 -13.21
N THR A 787 -43.46 -40.54 -12.12
CA THR A 787 -44.58 -39.61 -11.80
C THR A 787 -44.39 -38.82 -10.48
N ARG A 788 -44.83 -37.55 -10.47
CA ARG A 788 -45.00 -36.64 -9.30
C ARG A 788 -46.36 -36.85 -8.62
N PRO A 789 -46.58 -36.26 -7.43
CA PRO A 789 -47.79 -35.41 -7.26
C PRO A 789 -47.58 -34.08 -6.48
N LYS A 790 -48.59 -33.20 -6.59
CA LYS A 790 -48.82 -31.87 -5.98
C LYS A 790 -49.64 -31.95 -4.67
N PHE A 791 -49.65 -30.89 -3.85
CA PHE A 791 -50.84 -30.42 -3.10
C PHE A 791 -50.76 -28.91 -2.75
N GLU A 792 -51.90 -28.22 -2.77
CA GLU A 792 -52.18 -26.77 -2.59
C GLU A 792 -52.94 -26.46 -1.27
N ASP A 793 -52.72 -25.24 -0.77
CA ASP A 793 -53.59 -24.19 -0.14
C ASP A 793 -54.61 -24.41 1.00
N VAL A 794 -54.57 -23.49 1.99
CA VAL A 794 -55.73 -22.80 2.64
C VAL A 794 -55.34 -21.36 3.07
N ILE A 795 -56.34 -20.46 2.95
CA ILE A 795 -56.40 -18.97 2.97
C ILE A 795 -56.85 -18.39 4.34
N SER A 796 -56.44 -17.15 4.69
CA SER A 796 -57.28 -16.01 5.21
C SER A 796 -56.38 -14.82 5.68
N VAL A 797 -56.31 -13.66 5.01
CA VAL A 797 -57.18 -12.45 5.00
C VAL A 797 -57.15 -11.61 6.30
N GLU A 798 -56.59 -10.39 6.24
CA GLU A 798 -57.29 -9.12 6.59
C GLU A 798 -56.51 -7.86 6.14
N GLU A 799 -57.30 -6.85 5.74
CA GLU A 799 -56.94 -5.60 5.06
C GLU A 799 -56.61 -4.44 6.02
N GLY A 800 -55.94 -3.40 5.52
CA GLY A 800 -55.75 -2.13 6.24
C GLY A 800 -55.17 -1.02 5.37
N VAL A 801 -56.06 -0.34 4.65
CA VAL A 801 -55.87 0.85 3.79
C VAL A 801 -55.55 2.11 4.59
N ILE A 802 -54.56 2.94 4.17
CA ILE A 802 -54.67 4.42 4.09
C ILE A 802 -53.81 4.94 2.92
N MET A 803 -54.46 5.65 2.00
CA MET A 803 -53.94 6.49 0.91
C MET A 803 -54.10 7.96 1.29
N ARG A 804 -53.14 8.82 0.87
CA ARG A 804 -53.23 10.26 0.46
C ARG A 804 -51.92 10.98 0.80
N SER A 805 -51.35 11.96 0.08
CA SER A 805 -51.40 12.52 -1.29
C SER A 805 -50.77 13.95 -1.19
N VAL A 806 -50.27 14.51 -2.31
CA VAL A 806 -50.05 15.97 -2.61
C VAL A 806 -48.70 16.54 -2.11
N GLU A 807 -47.69 16.89 -2.94
CA GLU A 807 -47.43 17.93 -3.99
C GLU A 807 -46.45 19.02 -3.48
N ASP A 808 -45.47 19.33 -4.34
CA ASP A 808 -44.82 20.62 -4.67
C ASP A 808 -44.66 21.78 -3.66
N SER A 809 -43.40 22.27 -3.55
CA SER A 809 -42.94 23.69 -3.68
C SER A 809 -41.51 23.78 -3.07
N ALA A 810 -40.44 24.17 -3.77
CA ALA A 810 -40.10 25.50 -4.30
C ALA A 810 -39.93 26.60 -3.21
N ASP A 811 -38.69 27.12 -3.19
CA ASP A 811 -38.22 28.46 -2.78
C ASP A 811 -38.09 28.93 -1.30
N GLU A 812 -36.89 29.48 -1.09
CA GLU A 812 -36.46 30.60 -0.22
C GLU A 812 -36.56 30.53 1.32
N SER A 813 -35.40 30.33 1.97
CA SER A 813 -34.74 31.36 2.80
C SER A 813 -33.32 30.95 3.20
#